data_AF-A0A6A6T1Z1-F1
#
_entry.id   AF-A0A6A6T1Z1-F1
#
_cell.length_a   1.000
_cell.length_b   1.000
_cell.length_c   1.000
_cell.angle_alpha   90.00
_cell.angle_beta   90.00
_cell.angle_gamma   90.00
#
_symmetry.space_group_name_H-M   'P 1'
#
loop_
_entity.id
_entity.type
_entity.pdbx_description
1 polymer ?
#
loop_
_entity_poly.entity_id
_entity_poly.type
_entity_poly.pdbx_seq_one_letter_code
_entity_poly.pdbx_strand_id
1 'polypeptide(L)'
;MDLDDIPQGAIGITPDTLPPQADEEPEYPPLLQQVRITMLKFSHCIVVTRVGGFYELYFEHADQYAPLLNIKKSKRRPMKSSKRPAVSMAGFPAYQLDRYLKILVQDLNKHVAINDEFLNDAPSRAKSDLAYTRRVSRIVTPGTLIDEHFMDPWQNNYLLSIHVDAEALNKERALKESPGSARVASVLNLPRTEVGLAWIDVASGDFVTQSTDIASLPSVVARIKPREIVLDSIFQGADHSRIASILQEDGHSITFQEPSAQPLTVSDWVPMLEDVVEDFDDANFTPSEVAAGGSLLHYVKHQLLDSRTRLQAPVRHQADDYMSIDKNSLRALEIRTTIRDGTYEGSLLHSLKKTVTKSGTRLLTERLAAPSMSLSTINDRLDLVEEMLEYPQLRQNVITLLGDTFDSLRLVTKFTMGRGDADDLLELSKTISTTSTILGELHQHSAFRNATPLGPDNVETEERRRRCLPGLVKRFDIEKPLLLAKRIQEAIDEEGLSEQHRIEDDEAEEMAGFAQDVLGREAGEEDLKLMPKRIQPKQRIITASFKSATDGRDDVWIMKRTASRQLERLHQELDDMLVKKTALESELRKETQADSLTLKWTPNLAHIAHVKGNKDVARVTSHYPKSLSSSKSTRSFQIPEWTQLGARMDETRFRIRNEEQRVLGELREEVVLNLVKLRRNAAVLDELDVGCAFAILAEEKQFVRPLLNSGIAHNIVGGRHPVVEASLDEQGRRFAPNDCLLGDEERIWLITGPNMAGKSTYLRQNALISILAQTGSFVPAEYAEIGVVDKVFSRVGSADNLYQDQSTFMVEMLETAHILKEATPRSFVIMDEVGRGTTPEDGIAVGYACLHHLYHENQCRTLFATHFHALTDMTRDFEKLGCYCNDVAEEEDGKFSYVHRLRKGVNRQSHALKVARVAGIPEKAVDVAAQVLEKLKPSVARLNHVGNTVEQTHTSPHLAAIRA
;
A
#
# COMPACT_ATOMS: atom_id res chain seq x y z
N MET A 1 25.05 21.64 -45.32
CA MET A 1 25.04 21.37 -43.86
C MET A 1 25.15 22.72 -43.19
N ASP A 2 24.00 23.36 -43.07
CA ASP A 2 23.81 24.60 -42.30
C ASP A 2 23.41 24.23 -40.87
N LEU A 3 23.77 25.08 -39.92
CA LEU A 3 23.60 24.86 -38.47
C LEU A 3 22.15 24.93 -37.96
N ASP A 4 21.16 25.06 -38.84
CA ASP A 4 19.74 25.25 -38.47
C ASP A 4 18.94 23.94 -38.35
N ASP A 5 19.53 22.77 -38.63
CA ASP A 5 18.83 21.46 -38.64
C ASP A 5 18.95 20.66 -37.33
N ILE A 6 19.06 21.31 -36.17
CA ILE A 6 19.00 20.63 -34.85
C ILE A 6 17.73 21.10 -34.11
N PRO A 7 16.84 20.19 -33.66
CA PRO A 7 15.61 20.58 -32.97
C PRO A 7 15.94 20.96 -31.52
N GLN A 8 16.46 22.17 -31.31
CA GLN A 8 16.44 22.84 -30.01
C GLN A 8 15.15 23.65 -29.90
N GLY A 9 14.15 23.06 -29.26
CA GLY A 9 12.86 23.70 -29.01
C GLY A 9 12.94 24.77 -27.93
N ALA A 10 13.35 25.99 -28.30
CA ALA A 10 12.75 27.19 -27.71
C ALA A 10 11.41 27.41 -28.43
N ILE A 11 10.31 26.92 -27.84
CA ILE A 11 8.99 27.01 -28.47
C ILE A 11 8.49 28.45 -28.34
N GLY A 12 8.30 29.10 -29.49
CA GLY A 12 7.60 30.37 -29.61
C GLY A 12 6.17 30.25 -29.11
N ILE A 13 5.77 31.21 -28.29
CA ILE A 13 4.43 31.33 -27.70
C ILE A 13 3.44 31.59 -28.83
N THR A 14 2.64 30.59 -29.21
CA THR A 14 1.41 30.80 -29.99
C THR A 14 0.26 31.12 -29.01
N PRO A 15 -0.44 32.26 -29.13
CA PRO A 15 -1.45 32.70 -28.14
C PRO A 15 -2.75 31.88 -28.10
N ASP A 16 -2.94 30.92 -29.00
CA ASP A 16 -4.29 30.41 -29.35
C ASP A 16 -4.76 29.16 -28.59
N THR A 17 -4.21 28.87 -27.40
CA THR A 17 -4.68 27.72 -26.58
C THR A 17 -5.07 28.07 -25.14
N LEU A 18 -5.16 29.35 -24.79
CA LEU A 18 -5.69 29.79 -23.51
C LEU A 18 -7.21 30.02 -23.61
N PRO A 19 -8.01 29.68 -22.58
CA PRO A 19 -9.42 30.07 -22.54
C PRO A 19 -9.54 31.60 -22.66
N PRO A 20 -10.65 32.13 -23.23
CA PRO A 20 -10.79 33.56 -23.49
C PRO A 20 -10.60 34.35 -22.21
N GLN A 21 -9.56 35.19 -22.20
CA GLN A 21 -9.26 36.10 -21.10
C GLN A 21 -10.40 37.10 -20.96
N ALA A 22 -11.11 37.06 -19.83
CA ALA A 22 -11.93 38.19 -19.41
C ALA A 22 -11.02 39.38 -19.05
N ASP A 23 -11.51 40.59 -19.32
CA ASP A 23 -10.79 41.87 -19.26
C ASP A 23 -9.90 42.10 -18.01
N GLU A 24 -8.71 42.67 -18.25
CA GLU A 24 -7.77 43.31 -17.30
C GLU A 24 -7.29 42.47 -16.07
N GLU A 25 -6.58 41.36 -16.28
CA GLU A 25 -5.74 40.81 -15.19
C GLU A 25 -4.54 41.76 -14.90
N PRO A 26 -4.28 42.14 -13.64
CA PRO A 26 -3.21 43.06 -13.29
C PRO A 26 -1.83 42.44 -13.56
N GLU A 27 -0.94 43.19 -14.21
CA GLU A 27 0.43 42.75 -14.49
C GLU A 27 1.21 42.45 -13.19
N TYR A 28 1.49 41.18 -12.93
CA TYR A 28 2.18 40.72 -11.73
C TYR A 28 3.72 40.77 -11.90
N PRO A 29 4.51 40.86 -10.80
CA PRO A 29 5.95 40.61 -10.86
C PRO A 29 6.28 39.25 -11.50
N PRO A 30 7.45 39.07 -12.13
CA PRO A 30 7.78 37.86 -12.89
C PRO A 30 7.52 36.54 -12.16
N LEU A 31 7.88 36.45 -10.88
CA LEU A 31 7.62 35.28 -10.04
C LEU A 31 6.11 34.98 -9.92
N LEU A 32 5.32 35.99 -9.57
CA LEU A 32 3.87 35.82 -9.37
C LEU A 32 3.15 35.55 -10.69
N GLN A 33 3.65 36.12 -11.79
CA GLN A 33 3.13 35.83 -13.13
C GLN A 33 3.43 34.39 -13.55
N GLN A 34 4.67 33.89 -13.34
CA GLN A 34 5.02 32.49 -13.57
C GLN A 34 4.15 31.54 -12.73
N VAL A 35 3.96 31.85 -11.44
CA VAL A 35 3.08 31.05 -10.56
C VAL A 35 1.65 31.05 -11.09
N ARG A 36 1.11 32.22 -11.50
CA ARG A 36 -0.25 32.32 -12.05
C ARG A 36 -0.42 31.51 -13.32
N ILE A 37 0.53 31.59 -14.26
CA ILE A 37 0.54 30.78 -15.49
C ILE A 37 0.57 29.29 -15.15
N THR A 38 1.39 28.90 -14.16
CA THR A 38 1.48 27.50 -13.73
C THR A 38 0.17 27.02 -13.10
N MET A 39 -0.48 27.84 -12.26
CA MET A 39 -1.80 27.54 -11.69
C MET A 39 -2.88 27.41 -12.77
N LEU A 40 -2.84 28.25 -13.81
CA LEU A 40 -3.78 28.13 -14.94
C LEU A 40 -3.53 26.86 -15.76
N LYS A 41 -2.27 26.50 -15.99
CA LYS A 41 -1.89 25.27 -16.70
C LYS A 41 -2.27 24.00 -15.93
N PHE A 42 -2.11 24.01 -14.61
CA PHE A 42 -2.42 22.89 -13.72
C PHE A 42 -3.62 23.21 -12.82
N SER A 43 -4.73 23.64 -13.42
CA SER A 43 -5.93 24.10 -12.70
C SER A 43 -6.61 23.02 -11.84
N HIS A 44 -6.34 21.75 -12.11
CA HIS A 44 -6.81 20.59 -11.35
C HIS A 44 -5.91 20.23 -10.16
N CYS A 45 -4.75 20.91 -10.00
CA CYS A 45 -3.76 20.64 -8.96
C CYS A 45 -3.54 21.84 -8.04
N ILE A 46 -3.12 21.55 -6.80
CA ILE A 46 -2.54 22.55 -5.90
C ILE A 46 -1.08 22.75 -6.30
N VAL A 47 -0.72 23.95 -6.72
CA VAL A 47 0.66 24.30 -7.06
C VAL A 47 1.42 24.77 -5.83
N VAL A 48 2.47 24.04 -5.46
CA VAL A 48 3.41 24.39 -4.39
C VAL A 48 4.72 24.82 -5.04
N THR A 49 5.12 26.08 -4.85
CA THR A 49 6.27 26.66 -5.57
C THR A 49 7.47 26.88 -4.67
N ARG A 50 8.63 26.37 -5.09
CA ARG A 50 9.91 26.57 -4.40
C ARG A 50 10.44 27.99 -4.61
N VAL A 51 10.76 28.65 -3.50
CA VAL A 51 11.41 29.97 -3.47
C VAL A 51 12.50 29.93 -2.40
N GLY A 52 13.73 29.63 -2.83
CA GLY A 52 14.86 29.42 -1.92
C GLY A 52 14.61 28.24 -0.96
N GLY A 53 14.72 28.50 0.34
CA GLY A 53 14.54 27.49 1.39
C GLY A 53 13.08 27.19 1.79
N PHE A 54 12.09 27.69 1.04
CA PHE A 54 10.67 27.55 1.35
C PHE A 54 9.87 27.06 0.15
N TYR A 55 8.80 26.33 0.44
CA TYR A 55 7.71 26.06 -0.49
C TYR A 55 6.53 26.97 -0.16
N GLU A 56 5.97 27.60 -1.19
CA GLU A 56 4.99 28.68 -1.06
C GLU A 56 3.74 28.41 -1.91
N LEU A 57 2.58 28.76 -1.36
CA LEU A 57 1.25 28.78 -1.95
C LEU A 57 0.84 30.23 -2.19
N TYR A 58 0.10 30.48 -3.28
CA TYR A 58 -0.30 31.82 -3.70
C TYR A 58 -1.78 31.92 -4.07
N PHE A 59 -2.31 33.15 -4.07
CA PHE A 59 -3.68 33.48 -4.51
C PHE A 59 -4.76 32.62 -3.81
N GLU A 60 -5.69 32.05 -4.58
CA GLU A 60 -6.77 31.18 -4.09
C GLU A 60 -6.25 29.95 -3.33
N HIS A 61 -5.11 29.37 -3.73
CA HIS A 61 -4.54 28.23 -3.02
C HIS A 61 -4.07 28.62 -1.61
N ALA A 62 -3.47 29.80 -1.45
CA ALA A 62 -3.09 30.31 -0.13
C ALA A 62 -4.32 30.62 0.74
N ASP A 63 -5.40 31.14 0.16
CA ASP A 63 -6.61 31.45 0.90
C ASP A 63 -7.34 30.18 1.37
N GLN A 64 -7.38 29.14 0.54
CA GLN A 64 -8.10 27.89 0.81
C GLN A 64 -7.31 26.92 1.70
N TYR A 65 -6.02 26.70 1.41
CA TYR A 65 -5.26 25.62 2.03
C TYR A 65 -4.42 26.07 3.24
N ALA A 66 -4.10 27.36 3.39
CA ALA A 66 -3.33 27.81 4.56
C ALA A 66 -4.01 27.48 5.91
N PRO A 67 -5.34 27.66 6.09
CA PRO A 67 -6.02 27.24 7.30
C PRO A 67 -6.00 25.73 7.52
N LEU A 68 -6.15 24.94 6.44
CA LEU A 68 -6.17 23.47 6.49
C LEU A 68 -4.79 22.90 6.86
N LEU A 69 -3.72 23.55 6.39
CA LEU A 69 -2.34 23.18 6.71
C LEU A 69 -1.86 23.77 8.04
N ASN A 70 -2.70 24.55 8.74
CA ASN A 70 -2.34 25.28 9.95
C ASN A 70 -1.06 26.14 9.77
N ILE A 71 -0.95 26.81 8.61
CA ILE A 71 0.13 27.75 8.30
C ILE A 71 -0.42 29.17 8.26
N LYS A 72 0.39 30.13 8.72
CA LYS A 72 -0.02 31.54 8.78
C LYS A 72 -0.14 32.11 7.36
N LYS A 73 -1.33 32.65 7.04
CA LYS A 73 -1.55 33.39 5.81
C LYS A 73 -1.01 34.81 5.91
N SER A 74 -0.23 35.23 4.92
CA SER A 74 0.32 36.57 4.75
C SER A 74 -0.14 37.19 3.42
N LYS A 75 0.25 38.44 3.16
CA LYS A 75 -0.03 39.15 1.91
C LYS A 75 1.27 39.73 1.34
N ARG A 76 1.64 39.29 0.14
CA ARG A 76 2.80 39.81 -0.60
C ARG A 76 2.40 41.02 -1.42
N ARG A 77 3.04 42.17 -1.17
CA ARG A 77 2.83 43.39 -1.95
C ARG A 77 3.82 43.44 -3.13
N PRO A 78 3.35 43.64 -4.38
CA PRO A 78 4.21 43.70 -5.56
C PRO A 78 5.29 44.81 -5.53
N MET A 79 5.07 45.92 -4.81
CA MET A 79 6.06 46.97 -4.53
C MET A 79 5.54 47.94 -3.45
N LYS A 80 6.43 48.66 -2.73
CA LYS A 80 6.02 49.65 -1.70
C LYS A 80 5.25 50.87 -2.25
N SER A 81 5.26 51.11 -3.56
CA SER A 81 4.64 52.29 -4.21
C SER A 81 3.66 51.97 -5.35
N SER A 82 3.31 50.70 -5.59
CA SER A 82 2.37 50.35 -6.67
C SER A 82 0.92 50.30 -6.17
N LYS A 83 -0.04 50.75 -7.00
CA LYS A 83 -1.49 50.58 -6.78
C LYS A 83 -1.97 49.12 -6.96
N ARG A 84 -1.05 48.17 -7.12
CA ARG A 84 -1.37 46.76 -7.44
C ARG A 84 -1.88 46.03 -6.19
N PRO A 85 -2.91 45.18 -6.31
CA PRO A 85 -3.46 44.46 -5.17
C PRO A 85 -2.41 43.53 -4.53
N ALA A 86 -2.47 43.40 -3.20
CA ALA A 86 -1.63 42.47 -2.47
C ALA A 86 -2.13 41.04 -2.69
N VAL A 87 -1.20 40.11 -2.95
CA VAL A 87 -1.52 38.69 -3.23
C VAL A 87 -1.43 37.88 -1.94
N SER A 88 -2.45 37.06 -1.67
CA SER A 88 -2.42 36.10 -0.56
C SER A 88 -1.29 35.09 -0.75
N MET A 89 -0.58 34.79 0.33
CA MET A 89 0.59 33.93 0.31
C MET A 89 0.70 33.15 1.62
N ALA A 90 1.10 31.90 1.55
CA ALA A 90 1.47 31.10 2.71
C ALA A 90 2.65 30.18 2.33
N GLY A 91 3.46 29.76 3.28
CA GLY A 91 4.60 28.89 2.97
C GLY A 91 5.16 28.19 4.19
N PHE A 92 5.97 27.18 3.93
CA PHE A 92 6.63 26.35 4.92
C PHE A 92 8.07 26.00 4.47
N PRO A 93 8.97 25.67 5.40
CA PRO A 93 10.36 25.33 5.06
C PRO A 93 10.46 24.11 4.14
N ALA A 94 11.42 24.11 3.22
CA ALA A 94 11.54 23.08 2.18
C ALA A 94 11.67 21.65 2.73
N TYR A 95 12.39 21.47 3.84
CA TYR A 95 12.56 20.16 4.48
C TYR A 95 11.26 19.58 5.08
N GLN A 96 10.20 20.40 5.24
CA GLN A 96 8.88 19.94 5.73
C GLN A 96 7.94 19.53 4.59
N LEU A 97 8.41 19.46 3.35
CA LEU A 97 7.58 19.15 2.19
C LEU A 97 6.71 17.90 2.41
N ASP A 98 7.31 16.80 2.88
CA ASP A 98 6.61 15.53 3.08
C ASP A 98 5.47 15.62 4.09
N ARG A 99 5.66 16.39 5.17
CA ARG A 99 4.61 16.62 6.16
C ARG A 99 3.37 17.26 5.53
N TYR A 100 3.56 18.27 4.69
CA TYR A 100 2.46 19.00 4.07
C TYR A 100 1.89 18.27 2.85
N LEU A 101 2.73 17.53 2.11
CA LEU A 101 2.26 16.62 1.06
C LEU A 101 1.36 15.53 1.63
N LYS A 102 1.70 14.97 2.80
CA LYS A 102 0.82 14.01 3.50
C LYS A 102 -0.59 14.58 3.70
N ILE A 103 -0.68 15.80 4.24
CA ILE A 103 -1.97 16.44 4.52
C ILE A 103 -2.73 16.72 3.23
N LEU A 104 -2.06 17.28 2.20
CA LEU A 104 -2.72 17.64 0.94
C LEU A 104 -3.17 16.40 0.15
N VAL A 105 -2.31 15.38 0.05
CA VAL A 105 -2.52 14.22 -0.81
C VAL A 105 -3.29 13.12 -0.10
N GLN A 106 -2.88 12.71 1.11
CA GLN A 106 -3.55 11.61 1.83
C GLN A 106 -4.79 12.08 2.61
N ASP A 107 -4.70 13.18 3.36
CA ASP A 107 -5.79 13.59 4.26
C ASP A 107 -6.89 14.35 3.50
N LEU A 108 -6.51 15.22 2.55
CA LEU A 108 -7.44 16.05 1.79
C LEU A 108 -7.77 15.52 0.38
N ASN A 109 -7.09 14.44 -0.06
CA ASN A 109 -7.25 13.81 -1.36
C ASN A 109 -7.14 14.81 -2.53
N LYS A 110 -6.06 15.59 -2.56
CA LYS A 110 -5.76 16.60 -3.59
C LYS A 110 -4.49 16.26 -4.35
N HIS A 111 -4.51 16.55 -5.65
CA HIS A 111 -3.32 16.46 -6.52
C HIS A 111 -2.44 17.68 -6.28
N VAL A 112 -1.14 17.47 -6.13
CA VAL A 112 -0.18 18.53 -5.80
C VAL A 112 0.92 18.62 -6.86
N ALA A 113 1.01 19.74 -7.57
CA ALA A 113 2.07 20.02 -8.51
C ALA A 113 3.25 20.68 -7.78
N ILE A 114 4.41 20.00 -7.77
CA ILE A 114 5.65 20.52 -7.17
C ILE A 114 6.37 21.36 -8.22
N ASN A 115 6.47 22.67 -7.99
CA ASN A 115 7.12 23.61 -8.88
C ASN A 115 8.50 24.01 -8.33
N ASP A 116 9.54 23.30 -8.75
CA ASP A 116 10.90 23.46 -8.26
C ASP A 116 11.68 24.55 -9.02
N GLU A 117 12.69 25.10 -8.36
CA GLU A 117 13.61 26.09 -8.92
C GLU A 117 14.87 25.41 -9.48
N PHE A 118 15.20 25.73 -10.73
CA PHE A 118 16.39 25.24 -11.43
C PHE A 118 17.28 26.43 -11.80
N LEU A 119 18.59 26.27 -11.66
CA LEU A 119 19.55 27.30 -12.04
C LEU A 119 19.61 27.42 -13.57
N ASN A 120 19.60 28.64 -14.09
CA ASN A 120 19.77 28.86 -15.53
C ASN A 120 21.24 28.73 -15.92
N ASP A 121 21.52 27.95 -16.99
CA ASP A 121 22.87 27.80 -17.52
C ASP A 121 23.46 29.16 -17.94
N ALA A 122 24.79 29.28 -17.81
CA ALA A 122 25.52 30.53 -18.00
C ALA A 122 25.36 31.26 -19.37
N PRO A 123 25.00 30.65 -20.52
CA PRO A 123 25.01 31.37 -21.80
C PRO A 123 23.75 32.22 -22.08
N SER A 124 22.70 32.17 -21.26
CA SER A 124 21.44 32.94 -21.47
C SER A 124 21.34 34.23 -20.65
N ARG A 125 22.44 34.75 -20.10
CA ARG A 125 22.43 35.97 -19.25
C ARG A 125 22.16 37.25 -20.05
N ALA A 126 20.89 37.52 -20.35
CA ALA A 126 20.40 38.88 -20.56
C ALA A 126 20.24 39.59 -19.19
N LYS A 127 20.50 40.90 -19.13
CA LYS A 127 20.53 41.71 -17.88
C LYS A 127 19.21 41.75 -17.07
N SER A 128 18.13 41.14 -17.56
CA SER A 128 16.81 41.11 -16.92
C SER A 128 16.28 39.71 -16.61
N ASP A 129 17.00 38.64 -16.99
CA ASP A 129 16.50 37.28 -16.77
C ASP A 129 16.73 36.82 -15.33
N LEU A 130 15.71 36.15 -14.78
CA LEU A 130 15.77 35.56 -13.45
C LEU A 130 16.92 34.53 -13.41
N ALA A 131 17.70 34.52 -12.33
CA ALA A 131 18.78 33.54 -12.15
C ALA A 131 18.29 32.08 -12.07
N TYR A 132 16.97 31.90 -11.87
CA TYR A 132 16.32 30.62 -11.70
C TYR A 132 15.08 30.53 -12.60
N THR A 133 14.93 29.41 -13.30
CA THR A 133 13.68 29.03 -13.97
C THR A 133 12.91 28.08 -13.07
N ARG A 134 11.59 28.29 -12.96
CA ARG A 134 10.69 27.42 -12.20
C ARG A 134 9.91 26.54 -13.17
N ARG A 135 9.91 25.24 -12.91
CA ARG A 135 9.11 24.28 -13.67
C ARG A 135 8.53 23.24 -12.73
N VAL A 136 7.35 22.75 -13.08
CA VAL A 136 6.74 21.63 -12.37
C VAL A 136 7.61 20.40 -12.60
N SER A 137 8.16 19.85 -11.52
CA SER A 137 9.02 18.66 -11.53
C SER A 137 8.19 17.38 -11.59
N ARG A 138 7.04 17.37 -10.91
CA ARG A 138 6.04 16.31 -10.97
C ARG A 138 4.71 16.74 -10.35
N ILE A 139 3.70 15.92 -10.53
CA ILE A 139 2.43 15.98 -9.83
C ILE A 139 2.35 14.76 -8.90
N VAL A 140 2.06 15.01 -7.63
CA VAL A 140 1.90 13.98 -6.60
C VAL A 140 0.41 13.75 -6.38
N THR A 141 0.00 12.50 -6.54
CA THR A 141 -1.38 12.02 -6.34
C THR A 141 -1.35 10.82 -5.37
N PRO A 142 -2.49 10.40 -4.81
CA PRO A 142 -2.52 9.26 -3.89
C PRO A 142 -1.96 7.96 -4.47
N GLY A 143 -2.11 7.72 -5.78
CA GLY A 143 -1.60 6.52 -6.47
C GLY A 143 -0.20 6.66 -7.06
N THR A 144 0.40 7.86 -7.09
CA THR A 144 1.71 8.11 -7.73
C THR A 144 2.84 8.40 -6.74
N LEU A 145 2.64 7.99 -5.47
CA LEU A 145 3.66 8.05 -4.44
C LEU A 145 4.83 7.10 -4.80
N ILE A 146 6.07 7.55 -4.57
CA ILE A 146 7.32 6.85 -4.91
C ILE A 146 8.15 6.62 -3.64
N ASP A 147 8.63 7.71 -3.04
CA ASP A 147 9.61 7.72 -1.96
C ASP A 147 9.21 8.66 -0.81
N GLU A 148 7.95 9.09 -0.77
CA GLU A 148 7.45 9.95 0.30
C GLU A 148 7.46 9.21 1.65
N HIS A 149 8.04 9.84 2.68
CA HIS A 149 8.25 9.21 4.00
C HIS A 149 6.94 8.79 4.72
N PHE A 150 5.80 9.33 4.29
CA PHE A 150 4.49 9.01 4.84
C PHE A 150 3.78 7.85 4.13
N MET A 151 4.38 7.26 3.10
CA MET A 151 3.89 6.04 2.49
C MET A 151 3.97 4.87 3.48
N ASP A 152 2.94 4.04 3.54
CA ASP A 152 2.98 2.82 4.35
C ASP A 152 3.95 1.79 3.72
N PRO A 153 5.06 1.42 4.39
CA PRO A 153 6.00 0.45 3.83
C PRO A 153 5.43 -0.96 3.74
N TRP A 154 4.40 -1.29 4.51
CA TRP A 154 3.83 -2.63 4.62
C TRP A 154 2.71 -2.91 3.61
N GLN A 155 2.33 -1.92 2.80
CA GLN A 155 1.25 -2.02 1.82
C GLN A 155 1.71 -1.53 0.44
N ASN A 156 1.18 -2.16 -0.62
CA ASN A 156 1.34 -1.67 -1.99
C ASN A 156 0.52 -0.39 -2.21
N ASN A 157 1.02 0.51 -3.03
CA ASN A 157 0.38 1.77 -3.37
C ASN A 157 -0.14 1.73 -4.83
N TYR A 158 -1.07 0.80 -5.10
CA TYR A 158 -1.53 0.57 -6.47
C TYR A 158 -2.33 1.73 -7.05
N LEU A 159 -1.97 2.11 -8.27
CA LEU A 159 -2.75 2.92 -9.20
C LEU A 159 -3.39 1.97 -10.22
N LEU A 160 -4.72 2.00 -10.33
CA LEU A 160 -5.49 1.13 -11.23
C LEU A 160 -6.10 1.94 -12.36
N SER A 161 -6.01 1.48 -13.61
CA SER A 161 -6.82 1.95 -14.73
C SER A 161 -7.85 0.89 -15.10
N ILE A 162 -9.05 1.35 -15.43
CA ILE A 162 -10.18 0.50 -15.85
C ILE A 162 -10.64 0.99 -17.21
N HIS A 163 -10.63 0.10 -18.20
CA HIS A 163 -11.12 0.38 -19.53
C HIS A 163 -12.34 -0.48 -19.85
N VAL A 164 -13.37 0.16 -20.42
CA VAL A 164 -14.58 -0.51 -20.94
C VAL A 164 -14.88 0.08 -22.30
N ASP A 165 -15.13 -0.78 -23.28
CA ASP A 165 -15.52 -0.34 -24.61
C ASP A 165 -16.85 0.44 -24.57
N ALA A 166 -16.81 1.69 -25.02
CA ALA A 166 -17.96 2.58 -25.05
C ALA A 166 -19.07 2.07 -25.97
N GLU A 167 -18.74 1.36 -27.06
CA GLU A 167 -19.74 0.77 -27.95
C GLU A 167 -20.47 -0.40 -27.27
N ALA A 168 -19.74 -1.24 -26.54
CA ALA A 168 -20.33 -2.32 -25.75
C ALA A 168 -21.30 -1.76 -24.71
N LEU A 169 -20.91 -0.71 -23.99
CA LEU A 169 -21.76 -0.05 -22.98
C LEU A 169 -23.01 0.60 -23.58
N ASN A 170 -22.91 1.16 -24.79
CA ASN A 170 -24.06 1.75 -25.50
C ASN A 170 -25.04 0.68 -26.02
N LYS A 171 -24.54 -0.45 -26.53
CA LYS A 171 -25.38 -1.61 -26.93
C LYS A 171 -26.17 -2.16 -25.74
N GLU A 172 -25.61 -2.13 -24.53
CA GLU A 172 -26.33 -2.56 -23.31
C GLU A 172 -27.46 -1.61 -22.90
N ARG A 173 -27.30 -0.29 -23.07
CA ARG A 173 -28.36 0.69 -22.77
C ARG A 173 -29.60 0.45 -23.63
N ALA A 174 -29.41 0.13 -24.91
CA ALA A 174 -30.51 -0.16 -25.84
C ALA A 174 -31.34 -1.40 -25.44
N LEU A 175 -30.76 -2.37 -24.73
CA LEU A 175 -31.46 -3.56 -24.22
C LEU A 175 -32.29 -3.29 -22.95
N LYS A 176 -32.02 -2.20 -22.22
CA LYS A 176 -32.67 -1.87 -20.94
C LYS A 176 -33.86 -0.93 -21.05
N GLU A 177 -34.13 -0.34 -22.21
CA GLU A 177 -35.32 0.49 -22.47
C GLU A 177 -36.59 -0.33 -22.79
N SER A 178 -36.68 -1.57 -22.28
CA SER A 178 -37.94 -2.30 -22.24
C SER A 178 -38.79 -1.86 -21.03
N PRO A 179 -40.09 -1.57 -21.18
CA PRO A 179 -40.89 -0.97 -20.12
C PRO A 179 -41.13 -2.00 -18.99
N GLY A 180 -40.47 -1.80 -17.84
CA GLY A 180 -40.78 -2.57 -16.63
C GLY A 180 -39.72 -2.65 -15.51
N SER A 181 -38.46 -2.28 -15.71
CA SER A 181 -37.39 -2.56 -14.72
C SER A 181 -36.41 -1.40 -14.48
N ALA A 182 -36.92 -0.20 -14.23
CA ALA A 182 -36.08 1.01 -14.25
C ALA A 182 -35.28 1.28 -12.96
N ARG A 183 -35.45 0.57 -11.84
CA ARG A 183 -34.81 0.99 -10.57
C ARG A 183 -34.13 -0.07 -9.69
N VAL A 184 -34.17 -1.36 -10.01
CA VAL A 184 -33.38 -2.38 -9.28
C VAL A 184 -32.84 -3.44 -10.25
N ALA A 185 -32.17 -2.99 -11.31
CA ALA A 185 -31.39 -3.91 -12.14
C ALA A 185 -30.07 -4.16 -11.41
N SER A 186 -30.04 -5.18 -10.54
CA SER A 186 -28.82 -5.69 -9.91
C SER A 186 -27.71 -5.84 -10.95
N VAL A 187 -26.48 -5.43 -10.61
CA VAL A 187 -25.25 -5.67 -11.38
C VAL A 187 -25.17 -7.12 -11.91
N LEU A 188 -25.82 -8.05 -11.20
CA LEU A 188 -25.94 -9.48 -11.49
C LEU A 188 -26.78 -9.90 -12.71
N ASN A 189 -27.52 -8.99 -13.35
CA ASN A 189 -28.28 -9.27 -14.59
C ASN A 189 -27.64 -8.56 -15.80
N LEU A 190 -26.41 -8.06 -15.66
CA LEU A 190 -25.69 -7.43 -16.75
C LEU A 190 -25.20 -8.50 -17.75
N PRO A 191 -25.17 -8.21 -19.05
CA PRO A 191 -24.33 -8.94 -19.98
C PRO A 191 -22.88 -8.99 -19.46
N ARG A 192 -22.16 -10.07 -19.75
CA ARG A 192 -20.72 -10.19 -19.44
C ARG A 192 -19.92 -9.31 -20.38
N THR A 193 -20.06 -7.99 -20.23
CA THR A 193 -19.23 -7.01 -20.94
C THR A 193 -17.83 -7.10 -20.38
N GLU A 194 -16.87 -7.32 -21.29
CA GLU A 194 -15.46 -7.39 -20.96
C GLU A 194 -14.96 -6.03 -20.45
N VAL A 195 -14.15 -6.09 -19.40
CA VAL A 195 -13.51 -4.97 -18.74
C VAL A 195 -12.02 -5.26 -18.68
N GLY A 196 -11.22 -4.35 -19.24
CA GLY A 196 -9.77 -4.40 -19.14
C GLY A 196 -9.29 -3.68 -17.89
N LEU A 197 -8.38 -4.31 -17.16
CA LEU A 197 -7.73 -3.76 -15.98
C LEU A 197 -6.23 -3.73 -16.16
N ALA A 198 -5.61 -2.65 -15.69
CA ALA A 198 -4.17 -2.51 -15.60
C ALA A 198 -3.84 -1.78 -14.31
N TRP A 199 -2.89 -2.26 -13.51
CA TRP A 199 -2.46 -1.54 -12.30
C TRP A 199 -0.95 -1.59 -12.11
N ILE A 200 -0.44 -0.53 -11.48
CA ILE A 200 0.99 -0.33 -11.21
C ILE A 200 1.18 0.10 -9.76
N ASP A 201 2.22 -0.42 -9.11
CA ASP A 201 2.81 0.24 -7.93
C ASP A 201 4.07 0.95 -8.39
N VAL A 202 4.01 2.29 -8.42
CA VAL A 202 5.08 3.14 -8.97
C VAL A 202 6.34 3.03 -8.12
N ALA A 203 6.23 2.70 -6.83
CA ALA A 203 7.36 2.58 -5.92
C ALA A 203 8.08 1.23 -6.07
N SER A 204 7.38 0.12 -6.30
CA SER A 204 8.03 -1.18 -6.57
C SER A 204 8.36 -1.42 -8.04
N GLY A 205 7.70 -0.68 -8.93
CA GLY A 205 7.78 -0.86 -10.39
C GLY A 205 6.92 -2.02 -10.90
N ASP A 206 6.06 -2.61 -10.07
CA ASP A 206 5.18 -3.71 -10.47
C ASP A 206 4.16 -3.22 -11.50
N PHE A 207 3.94 -4.00 -12.54
CA PHE A 207 2.93 -3.72 -13.55
C PHE A 207 2.18 -5.02 -13.87
N VAL A 208 0.85 -4.98 -13.73
CA VAL A 208 -0.01 -6.15 -13.91
C VAL A 208 -1.22 -5.79 -14.76
N THR A 209 -1.65 -6.73 -15.60
CA THR A 209 -2.88 -6.62 -16.41
C THR A 209 -3.81 -7.79 -16.16
N GLN A 210 -5.12 -7.55 -16.30
CA GLN A 210 -6.14 -8.59 -16.20
C GLN A 210 -7.40 -8.21 -16.98
N SER A 211 -7.99 -9.16 -17.69
CA SER A 211 -9.34 -9.07 -18.23
C SER A 211 -10.37 -9.62 -17.23
N THR A 212 -11.50 -8.95 -17.08
CA THR A 212 -12.62 -9.35 -16.23
C THR A 212 -13.96 -8.94 -16.84
N ASP A 213 -15.05 -9.11 -16.12
CA ASP A 213 -16.37 -8.59 -16.49
C ASP A 213 -16.89 -7.58 -15.48
N ILE A 214 -17.90 -6.81 -15.89
CA ILE A 214 -18.51 -5.76 -15.06
C ILE A 214 -19.15 -6.31 -13.77
N ALA A 215 -19.56 -7.58 -13.76
CA ALA A 215 -20.17 -8.21 -12.59
C ALA A 215 -19.12 -8.59 -11.52
N SER A 216 -17.92 -8.97 -11.95
CA SER A 216 -16.80 -9.36 -11.12
C SER A 216 -15.92 -8.18 -10.71
N LEU A 217 -16.04 -7.04 -11.38
CA LEU A 217 -15.25 -5.82 -11.14
C LEU A 217 -15.18 -5.41 -9.65
N PRO A 218 -16.29 -5.35 -8.87
CA PRO A 218 -16.22 -4.96 -7.46
C PRO A 218 -15.32 -5.88 -6.63
N SER A 219 -15.34 -7.18 -6.91
CA SER A 219 -14.52 -8.19 -6.22
C SER A 219 -13.05 -8.05 -6.59
N VAL A 220 -12.74 -7.81 -7.87
CA VAL A 220 -11.36 -7.59 -8.33
C VAL A 220 -10.78 -6.30 -7.76
N VAL A 221 -11.56 -5.21 -7.72
CA VAL A 221 -11.15 -3.93 -7.13
C VAL A 221 -10.92 -4.08 -5.62
N ALA A 222 -11.78 -4.78 -4.90
CA ALA A 222 -11.60 -5.05 -3.47
C ALA A 222 -10.33 -5.89 -3.18
N ARG A 223 -10.00 -6.83 -4.08
CA ARG A 223 -8.77 -7.64 -4.02
C ARG A 223 -7.52 -6.78 -4.21
N ILE A 224 -7.47 -5.99 -5.30
CA ILE A 224 -6.34 -5.11 -5.63
C ILE A 224 -6.19 -4.03 -4.54
N LYS A 225 -7.30 -3.45 -4.09
CA LYS A 225 -7.37 -2.30 -3.15
C LYS A 225 -6.51 -1.12 -3.64
N PRO A 226 -6.83 -0.54 -4.81
CA PRO A 226 -6.10 0.60 -5.35
C PRO A 226 -6.27 1.84 -4.46
N ARG A 227 -5.24 2.69 -4.45
CA ARG A 227 -5.25 3.99 -3.77
C ARG A 227 -5.86 5.08 -4.65
N GLU A 228 -5.74 4.89 -5.95
CA GLU A 228 -6.32 5.75 -6.96
C GLU A 228 -6.76 4.91 -8.16
N ILE A 229 -7.91 5.25 -8.72
CA ILE A 229 -8.48 4.64 -9.91
C ILE A 229 -8.57 5.70 -11.01
N VAL A 230 -7.92 5.42 -12.13
CA VAL A 230 -7.95 6.25 -13.34
C VAL A 230 -9.06 5.73 -14.26
N LEU A 231 -9.94 6.64 -14.66
CA LEU A 231 -11.00 6.39 -15.62
C LEU A 231 -10.90 7.39 -16.77
N ASP A 232 -11.36 6.99 -17.94
CA ASP A 232 -11.52 7.90 -19.07
C ASP A 232 -12.55 9.02 -18.74
N SER A 233 -12.29 10.26 -19.16
CA SER A 233 -13.19 11.41 -18.98
C SER A 233 -14.55 11.21 -19.66
N ILE A 234 -14.67 10.27 -20.60
CA ILE A 234 -15.97 9.82 -21.15
C ILE A 234 -16.93 9.37 -20.03
N PHE A 235 -16.41 8.80 -18.93
CA PHE A 235 -17.21 8.37 -17.79
C PHE A 235 -17.65 9.51 -16.85
N GLN A 236 -17.16 10.74 -17.06
CA GLN A 236 -17.55 11.92 -16.28
C GLN A 236 -18.97 12.43 -16.62
N GLY A 237 -19.49 12.06 -17.79
CA GLY A 237 -20.86 12.41 -18.22
C GLY A 237 -21.96 11.65 -17.43
N ALA A 238 -23.06 12.36 -17.14
CA ALA A 238 -24.12 11.93 -16.20
C ALA A 238 -24.77 10.55 -16.50
N ASP A 239 -24.73 10.06 -17.74
CA ASP A 239 -25.32 8.77 -18.10
C ASP A 239 -24.38 7.57 -17.88
N HIS A 240 -23.06 7.75 -17.82
CA HIS A 240 -22.05 6.67 -17.65
C HIS A 240 -21.75 6.33 -16.18
N SER A 241 -22.52 6.93 -15.26
CA SER A 241 -22.34 7.00 -13.81
C SER A 241 -22.38 5.66 -13.03
N ARG A 242 -22.68 4.52 -13.65
CA ARG A 242 -22.82 3.23 -12.92
C ARG A 242 -21.49 2.61 -12.49
N ILE A 243 -20.46 2.66 -13.32
CA ILE A 243 -19.13 2.17 -12.93
C ILE A 243 -18.53 3.12 -11.89
N ALA A 244 -18.63 4.43 -12.15
CA ALA A 244 -18.21 5.44 -11.19
C ALA A 244 -18.95 5.31 -9.85
N SER A 245 -20.26 5.03 -9.84
CA SER A 245 -21.00 4.83 -8.58
C SER A 245 -20.55 3.57 -7.83
N ILE A 246 -20.33 2.45 -8.54
CA ILE A 246 -19.81 1.20 -7.95
C ILE A 246 -18.45 1.45 -7.27
N LEU A 247 -17.58 2.23 -7.91
CA LEU A 247 -16.23 2.50 -7.40
C LEU A 247 -16.21 3.56 -6.29
N GLN A 248 -17.12 4.55 -6.34
CA GLN A 248 -17.26 5.58 -5.30
C GLN A 248 -17.77 5.01 -3.97
N GLU A 249 -18.61 3.98 -4.01
CA GLU A 249 -19.10 3.29 -2.80
C GLU A 249 -17.97 2.75 -1.91
N ASP A 250 -16.82 2.43 -2.51
CA ASP A 250 -15.67 1.85 -1.81
C ASP A 250 -14.66 2.89 -1.29
N GLY A 251 -14.95 4.18 -1.44
CA GLY A 251 -14.11 5.26 -0.93
C GLY A 251 -12.78 5.41 -1.65
N HIS A 252 -12.62 4.83 -2.84
CA HIS A 252 -11.43 5.01 -3.67
C HIS A 252 -11.37 6.42 -4.26
N SER A 253 -10.16 6.97 -4.39
CA SER A 253 -9.96 8.21 -5.13
C SER A 253 -10.10 7.92 -6.63
N ILE A 254 -11.00 8.61 -7.31
CA ILE A 254 -11.23 8.44 -8.75
C ILE A 254 -10.71 9.68 -9.46
N THR A 255 -9.80 9.49 -10.41
CA THR A 255 -9.31 10.53 -11.29
C THR A 255 -9.81 10.27 -12.71
N PHE A 256 -10.42 11.29 -13.31
CA PHE A 256 -10.80 11.25 -14.72
C PHE A 256 -9.67 11.84 -15.57
N GLN A 257 -9.27 11.10 -16.60
CA GLN A 257 -8.22 11.49 -17.52
C GLN A 257 -8.77 11.62 -18.94
N GLU A 258 -8.36 12.67 -19.65
CA GLU A 258 -8.64 12.75 -21.08
C GLU A 258 -7.91 11.64 -21.85
N PRO A 259 -8.59 10.91 -22.74
CA PRO A 259 -7.98 9.83 -23.49
C PRO A 259 -6.90 10.37 -24.42
N SER A 260 -5.87 9.56 -24.67
CA SER A 260 -4.83 9.92 -25.62
C SER A 260 -5.41 10.08 -27.04
N ALA A 261 -4.90 11.05 -27.79
CA ALA A 261 -5.38 11.31 -29.16
C ALA A 261 -5.25 10.09 -30.09
N GLN A 262 -4.30 9.20 -29.80
CA GLN A 262 -4.17 7.87 -30.41
C GLN A 262 -4.08 6.83 -29.29
N PRO A 263 -4.84 5.72 -29.35
CA PRO A 263 -4.72 4.63 -28.39
C PRO A 263 -3.30 4.08 -28.42
N LEU A 264 -2.68 3.94 -27.25
CA LEU A 264 -1.34 3.37 -27.12
C LEU A 264 -1.41 1.85 -27.33
N THR A 265 -0.48 1.31 -28.12
CA THR A 265 -0.30 -0.14 -28.29
C THR A 265 0.81 -0.66 -27.38
N VAL A 266 1.00 -1.99 -27.33
CA VAL A 266 2.08 -2.60 -26.54
C VAL A 266 3.46 -2.10 -26.99
N SER A 267 3.64 -1.78 -28.27
CA SER A 267 4.89 -1.18 -28.76
C SER A 267 5.18 0.19 -28.19
N ASP A 268 4.14 0.96 -27.86
CA ASP A 268 4.29 2.28 -27.23
C ASP A 268 4.63 2.19 -25.74
N TRP A 269 4.44 1.02 -25.13
CA TRP A 269 4.80 0.77 -23.73
C TRP A 269 6.30 0.57 -23.56
N VAL A 270 6.94 -0.10 -24.54
CA VAL A 270 8.35 -0.53 -24.51
C VAL A 270 9.32 0.56 -24.03
N PRO A 271 9.22 1.86 -24.44
CA PRO A 271 10.12 2.90 -23.95
C PRO A 271 10.06 3.15 -22.42
N MET A 272 8.96 2.77 -21.76
CA MET A 272 8.75 2.89 -20.32
C MET A 272 8.98 1.57 -19.56
N LEU A 273 9.24 0.46 -20.27
CA LEU A 273 9.47 -0.86 -19.70
C LEU A 273 10.96 -1.19 -19.65
N GLU A 274 11.32 -2.07 -18.72
CA GLU A 274 12.64 -2.71 -18.66
C GLU A 274 12.80 -3.77 -19.75
N ASP A 275 14.06 -4.04 -20.14
CA ASP A 275 14.47 -4.94 -21.22
C ASP A 275 13.44 -6.05 -21.51
N VAL A 276 12.61 -5.76 -22.51
CA VAL A 276 11.48 -6.61 -22.89
C VAL A 276 11.98 -7.75 -23.78
N VAL A 277 11.47 -8.96 -23.59
CA VAL A 277 11.79 -10.12 -24.43
C VAL A 277 11.33 -9.86 -25.87
N GLU A 278 12.04 -10.41 -26.87
CA GLU A 278 11.75 -10.20 -28.30
C GLU A 278 10.32 -10.60 -28.73
N ASP A 279 9.63 -11.46 -27.96
CA ASP A 279 8.28 -11.99 -28.22
C ASP A 279 7.15 -11.22 -27.48
N PHE A 280 7.35 -9.96 -27.10
CA PHE A 280 6.33 -9.15 -26.39
C PHE A 280 5.49 -8.34 -27.38
N ASP A 281 4.29 -8.83 -27.68
CA ASP A 281 3.39 -8.21 -28.65
C ASP A 281 1.95 -8.04 -28.14
N ASP A 282 1.12 -7.36 -28.94
CA ASP A 282 -0.30 -7.16 -28.63
C ASP A 282 -1.07 -8.49 -28.52
N ALA A 283 -0.57 -9.60 -29.11
CA ALA A 283 -1.26 -10.88 -29.10
C ALA A 283 -1.20 -11.60 -27.75
N ASN A 284 -0.31 -11.18 -26.84
CA ASN A 284 -0.26 -11.68 -25.47
C ASN A 284 -1.44 -11.20 -24.58
N PHE A 285 -2.12 -10.12 -24.98
CA PHE A 285 -3.12 -9.40 -24.17
C PHE A 285 -4.46 -9.26 -24.91
N THR A 286 -5.56 -9.02 -24.19
CA THR A 286 -6.83 -8.65 -24.81
C THR A 286 -6.84 -7.17 -25.20
N PRO A 287 -7.63 -6.75 -26.21
CA PRO A 287 -7.70 -5.34 -26.61
C PRO A 287 -8.09 -4.41 -25.45
N SER A 288 -8.96 -4.87 -24.55
CA SER A 288 -9.35 -4.11 -23.36
C SER A 288 -8.20 -3.97 -22.35
N GLU A 289 -7.38 -5.01 -22.16
CA GLU A 289 -6.17 -4.95 -21.34
C GLU A 289 -5.16 -3.95 -21.92
N VAL A 290 -4.95 -3.96 -23.25
CA VAL A 290 -4.06 -3.01 -23.93
C VAL A 290 -4.57 -1.57 -23.77
N ALA A 291 -5.86 -1.34 -23.92
CA ALA A 291 -6.43 0.00 -23.71
C ALA A 291 -6.29 0.49 -22.26
N ALA A 292 -6.51 -0.38 -21.27
CA ALA A 292 -6.32 -0.06 -19.85
C ALA A 292 -4.83 0.24 -19.53
N GLY A 293 -3.92 -0.59 -20.02
CA GLY A 293 -2.47 -0.39 -19.85
C GLY A 293 -1.98 0.90 -20.50
N GLY A 294 -2.46 1.19 -21.71
CA GLY A 294 -2.18 2.45 -22.41
C GLY A 294 -2.66 3.66 -21.63
N SER A 295 -3.91 3.67 -21.17
CA SER A 295 -4.45 4.76 -20.33
C SER A 295 -3.64 4.94 -19.05
N LEU A 296 -3.30 3.85 -18.37
CA LEU A 296 -2.50 3.91 -17.14
C LEU A 296 -1.11 4.51 -17.38
N LEU A 297 -0.38 4.03 -18.40
CA LEU A 297 0.95 4.55 -18.71
C LEU A 297 0.89 5.99 -19.20
N HIS A 298 -0.15 6.38 -19.94
CA HIS A 298 -0.39 7.77 -20.31
C HIS A 298 -0.55 8.65 -19.07
N TYR A 299 -1.32 8.20 -18.08
CA TYR A 299 -1.48 8.90 -16.80
C TYR A 299 -0.14 9.04 -16.07
N VAL A 300 0.58 7.94 -15.87
CA VAL A 300 1.87 7.93 -15.17
C VAL A 300 2.87 8.87 -15.87
N LYS A 301 2.96 8.82 -17.20
CA LYS A 301 3.82 9.72 -17.98
C LYS A 301 3.44 11.19 -17.80
N HIS A 302 2.14 11.50 -17.74
CA HIS A 302 1.67 12.86 -17.53
C HIS A 302 1.95 13.36 -16.11
N GLN A 303 1.76 12.53 -15.07
CA GLN A 303 2.01 12.94 -13.68
C GLN A 303 3.51 13.08 -13.37
N LEU A 304 4.34 12.23 -13.96
CA LEU A 304 5.78 12.22 -13.70
C LEU A 304 6.62 13.06 -14.69
N LEU A 305 5.99 13.84 -15.58
CA LEU A 305 6.56 14.92 -16.41
C LEU A 305 8.03 14.74 -16.85
N ASP A 306 8.29 13.84 -17.80
CA ASP A 306 9.62 13.52 -18.39
C ASP A 306 10.61 12.76 -17.48
N SER A 307 10.18 12.24 -16.33
CA SER A 307 10.98 11.26 -15.61
C SER A 307 11.23 10.01 -16.47
N ARG A 308 12.48 9.53 -16.50
CA ARG A 308 12.86 8.27 -17.16
C ARG A 308 12.41 7.07 -16.32
N THR A 309 11.10 6.94 -16.11
CA THR A 309 10.54 5.83 -15.34
C THR A 309 10.71 4.54 -16.15
N ARG A 310 11.37 3.55 -15.54
CA ARG A 310 11.47 2.19 -16.07
C ARG A 310 10.69 1.25 -15.15
N LEU A 311 9.59 0.73 -15.67
CA LEU A 311 8.69 -0.20 -14.99
C LEU A 311 9.05 -1.64 -15.37
N GLN A 312 8.63 -2.60 -14.56
CA GLN A 312 8.69 -4.00 -14.95
C GLN A 312 7.77 -4.26 -16.14
N ALA A 313 8.13 -5.23 -16.98
CA ALA A 313 7.23 -5.71 -18.02
C ALA A 313 5.91 -6.22 -17.39
N PRO A 314 4.75 -5.92 -17.99
CA PRO A 314 3.47 -6.29 -17.40
C PRO A 314 3.30 -7.80 -17.31
N VAL A 315 2.91 -8.26 -16.13
CA VAL A 315 2.50 -9.65 -15.91
C VAL A 315 1.00 -9.76 -16.13
N ARG A 316 0.58 -10.62 -17.05
CA ARG A 316 -0.84 -10.87 -17.28
C ARG A 316 -1.36 -11.89 -16.25
N HIS A 317 -2.36 -11.51 -15.47
CA HIS A 317 -3.04 -12.40 -14.53
C HIS A 317 -4.31 -12.97 -15.17
N GLN A 318 -4.41 -14.29 -15.26
CA GLN A 318 -5.65 -14.93 -15.70
C GLN A 318 -6.59 -15.09 -14.50
N ALA A 319 -7.90 -14.98 -14.75
CA ALA A 319 -8.90 -15.11 -13.69
C ALA A 319 -8.87 -16.50 -13.02
N ASP A 320 -8.49 -17.54 -13.77
CA ASP A 320 -8.47 -18.93 -13.31
C ASP A 320 -7.19 -19.33 -12.56
N ASP A 321 -6.16 -18.47 -12.54
CA ASP A 321 -4.88 -18.73 -11.84
C ASP A 321 -5.01 -18.63 -10.31
N TYR A 322 -6.04 -17.90 -9.85
CA TYR A 322 -6.23 -17.54 -8.45
C TYR A 322 -7.65 -17.82 -7.98
N MET A 323 -7.78 -18.21 -6.71
CA MET A 323 -9.08 -18.34 -6.05
C MET A 323 -9.78 -16.97 -6.03
N SER A 324 -11.01 -16.93 -6.54
CA SER A 324 -11.85 -15.73 -6.46
C SER A 324 -12.51 -15.63 -5.09
N ILE A 325 -12.32 -14.50 -4.42
CA ILE A 325 -12.99 -14.19 -3.16
C ILE A 325 -13.79 -12.92 -3.42
N ASP A 326 -15.11 -12.98 -3.27
CA ASP A 326 -15.94 -11.81 -3.54
C ASP A 326 -15.70 -10.70 -2.50
N LYS A 327 -16.04 -9.46 -2.89
CA LYS A 327 -15.87 -8.26 -2.05
C LYS A 327 -16.46 -8.42 -0.65
N ASN A 328 -17.65 -9.01 -0.54
CA ASN A 328 -18.33 -9.17 0.74
C ASN A 328 -17.68 -10.29 1.56
N SER A 329 -17.24 -11.38 0.91
CA SER A 329 -16.43 -12.41 1.56
C SER A 329 -15.11 -11.90 2.11
N LEU A 330 -14.36 -11.09 1.36
CA LEU A 330 -13.10 -10.48 1.84
C LEU A 330 -13.31 -9.70 3.14
N ARG A 331 -14.43 -8.97 3.24
CA ARG A 331 -14.83 -8.22 4.45
C ARG A 331 -15.35 -9.14 5.55
N ALA A 332 -16.26 -10.05 5.23
CA ALA A 332 -16.91 -10.97 6.18
C ALA A 332 -15.92 -11.91 6.89
N LEU A 333 -14.88 -12.33 6.15
CA LEU A 333 -13.79 -13.17 6.66
C LEU A 333 -12.68 -12.35 7.33
N GLU A 334 -12.78 -11.02 7.39
CA GLU A 334 -11.84 -10.13 8.06
C GLU A 334 -10.38 -10.35 7.63
N ILE A 335 -10.16 -10.58 6.33
CA ILE A 335 -8.85 -11.01 5.80
C ILE A 335 -7.78 -9.93 6.03
N ARG A 336 -8.10 -8.67 5.70
CA ARG A 336 -7.16 -7.52 5.82
C ARG A 336 -7.42 -6.63 7.02
N THR A 337 -8.69 -6.42 7.35
CA THR A 337 -9.16 -5.50 8.40
C THR A 337 -10.43 -6.03 9.05
N THR A 338 -10.69 -5.63 10.28
CA THR A 338 -11.91 -5.97 11.01
C THR A 338 -13.15 -5.28 10.43
N ILE A 339 -14.33 -5.89 10.58
CA ILE A 339 -15.60 -5.33 10.08
C ILE A 339 -16.04 -4.13 10.93
N ARG A 340 -15.84 -4.20 12.25
CA ARG A 340 -16.39 -3.24 13.21
C ARG A 340 -15.65 -1.90 13.20
N ASP A 341 -14.34 -1.96 13.32
CA ASP A 341 -13.50 -0.78 13.54
C ASP A 341 -12.60 -0.46 12.33
N GLY A 342 -12.60 -1.33 11.30
CA GLY A 342 -11.74 -1.16 10.12
C GLY A 342 -10.25 -1.27 10.43
N THR A 343 -9.90 -1.85 11.59
CA THR A 343 -8.53 -1.91 12.11
C THR A 343 -7.78 -3.10 11.55
N TYR A 344 -6.45 -2.95 11.48
CA TYR A 344 -5.54 -4.06 11.21
C TYR A 344 -5.55 -5.08 12.37
N GLU A 345 -5.50 -4.60 13.61
CA GLU A 345 -5.55 -5.44 14.82
C GLU A 345 -6.84 -6.25 14.87
N GLY A 346 -6.70 -7.56 15.13
CA GLY A 346 -7.82 -8.51 15.15
C GLY A 346 -8.21 -9.08 13.77
N SER A 347 -7.57 -8.67 12.68
CA SER A 347 -7.77 -9.29 11.35
C SER A 347 -7.01 -10.60 11.20
N LEU A 348 -7.33 -11.37 10.15
CA LEU A 348 -6.57 -12.56 9.77
C LEU A 348 -5.10 -12.19 9.48
N LEU A 349 -4.86 -11.16 8.66
CA LEU A 349 -3.50 -10.72 8.33
C LEU A 349 -2.69 -10.36 9.58
N HIS A 350 -3.31 -9.73 10.59
CA HIS A 350 -2.66 -9.48 11.88
C HIS A 350 -2.28 -10.76 12.61
N SER A 351 -3.17 -11.74 12.67
CA SER A 351 -2.90 -13.02 13.33
C SER A 351 -1.82 -13.85 12.63
N LEU A 352 -1.63 -13.68 11.32
CA LEU A 352 -0.69 -14.47 10.51
C LEU A 352 0.66 -13.78 10.29
N LYS A 353 0.75 -12.45 10.42
CA LYS A 353 1.96 -11.70 10.09
C LYS A 353 3.09 -12.04 11.05
N LYS A 354 4.03 -12.87 10.58
CA LYS A 354 5.32 -13.18 11.21
C LYS A 354 6.52 -12.86 10.30
N THR A 355 6.26 -12.19 9.18
CA THR A 355 7.25 -11.70 8.22
C THR A 355 8.11 -10.59 8.83
N VAL A 356 9.41 -10.59 8.54
CA VAL A 356 10.34 -9.56 9.02
C VAL A 356 10.61 -8.48 7.99
N THR A 357 10.44 -8.76 6.69
CA THR A 357 10.65 -7.77 5.64
C THR A 357 9.35 -7.04 5.28
N LYS A 358 9.50 -5.79 4.86
CA LYS A 358 8.39 -4.93 4.40
C LYS A 358 7.75 -5.53 3.14
N SER A 359 8.58 -5.93 2.18
CA SER A 359 8.19 -6.54 0.90
C SER A 359 7.57 -7.94 1.09
N GLY A 360 8.10 -8.77 1.99
CA GLY A 360 7.52 -10.08 2.35
C GLY A 360 6.11 -9.95 2.94
N THR A 361 5.85 -8.90 3.72
CA THR A 361 4.49 -8.61 4.23
C THR A 361 3.52 -8.22 3.10
N ARG A 362 3.98 -7.50 2.08
CA ARG A 362 3.19 -7.16 0.89
C ARG A 362 2.85 -8.42 0.11
N LEU A 363 3.83 -9.31 -0.10
CA LEU A 363 3.63 -10.62 -0.74
C LEU A 363 2.65 -11.52 0.05
N LEU A 364 2.76 -11.55 1.38
CA LEU A 364 1.81 -12.29 2.24
C LEU A 364 0.38 -11.76 2.06
N THR A 365 0.22 -10.44 2.05
CA THR A 365 -1.08 -9.80 1.86
C THR A 365 -1.69 -10.13 0.50
N GLU A 366 -0.87 -10.11 -0.55
CA GLU A 366 -1.27 -10.50 -1.90
C GLU A 366 -1.72 -11.96 -1.96
N ARG A 367 -0.93 -12.89 -1.41
CA ARG A 367 -1.26 -14.34 -1.38
C ARG A 367 -2.55 -14.64 -0.64
N LEU A 368 -2.88 -13.91 0.43
CA LEU A 368 -4.13 -14.07 1.17
C LEU A 368 -5.34 -13.53 0.43
N ALA A 369 -5.17 -12.46 -0.35
CA ALA A 369 -6.24 -11.89 -1.16
C ALA A 369 -6.44 -12.63 -2.50
N ALA A 370 -5.40 -13.30 -3.01
CA ALA A 370 -5.40 -14.09 -4.22
C ALA A 370 -4.69 -15.45 -4.02
N PRO A 371 -5.29 -16.42 -3.30
CA PRO A 371 -4.71 -17.75 -3.15
C PRO A 371 -4.50 -18.45 -4.50
N SER A 372 -3.46 -19.26 -4.65
CA SER A 372 -3.15 -19.88 -5.94
C SER A 372 -4.10 -21.04 -6.27
N MET A 373 -4.35 -21.27 -7.55
CA MET A 373 -5.04 -22.47 -8.07
C MET A 373 -4.07 -23.56 -8.56
N SER A 374 -2.77 -23.23 -8.64
CA SER A 374 -1.74 -24.16 -9.10
C SER A 374 -1.27 -25.07 -7.98
N LEU A 375 -1.61 -26.36 -8.07
CA LEU A 375 -1.20 -27.37 -7.10
C LEU A 375 0.31 -27.47 -6.95
N SER A 376 1.09 -27.30 -8.02
CA SER A 376 2.56 -27.34 -7.94
C SER A 376 3.07 -26.16 -7.11
N THR A 377 2.59 -24.94 -7.41
CA THR A 377 2.98 -23.73 -6.68
C THR A 377 2.62 -23.82 -5.20
N ILE A 378 1.45 -24.37 -4.87
CA ILE A 378 1.05 -24.52 -3.46
C ILE A 378 1.95 -25.56 -2.75
N ASN A 379 2.23 -26.69 -3.39
CA ASN A 379 3.09 -27.71 -2.81
C ASN A 379 4.54 -27.25 -2.64
N ASP A 380 5.08 -26.49 -3.59
CA ASP A 380 6.43 -25.89 -3.49
C ASP A 380 6.52 -24.96 -2.27
N ARG A 381 5.47 -24.15 -2.02
CA ARG A 381 5.37 -23.30 -0.82
C ARG A 381 5.28 -24.13 0.45
N LEU A 382 4.42 -25.15 0.48
CA LEU A 382 4.28 -26.04 1.64
C LEU A 382 5.59 -26.78 1.96
N ASP A 383 6.35 -27.20 0.94
CA ASP A 383 7.66 -27.84 1.12
C ASP A 383 8.69 -26.90 1.73
N LEU A 384 8.69 -25.63 1.32
CA LEU A 384 9.53 -24.62 1.94
C LEU A 384 9.16 -24.42 3.42
N VAL A 385 7.86 -24.35 3.74
CA VAL A 385 7.39 -24.22 5.14
C VAL A 385 7.82 -25.43 5.96
N GLU A 386 7.65 -26.64 5.44
CA GLU A 386 8.04 -27.88 6.14
C GLU A 386 9.56 -27.96 6.37
N GLU A 387 10.37 -27.58 5.38
CA GLU A 387 11.82 -27.53 5.52
C GLU A 387 12.27 -26.50 6.57
N MET A 388 11.65 -25.31 6.60
CA MET A 388 11.95 -24.30 7.63
C MET A 388 11.41 -24.68 9.02
N LEU A 389 10.34 -25.48 9.08
CA LEU A 389 9.78 -25.97 10.34
C LEU A 389 10.69 -27.01 11.00
N GLU A 390 11.17 -27.99 10.23
CA GLU A 390 12.02 -29.07 10.76
C GLU A 390 13.44 -28.63 11.11
N TYR A 391 13.94 -27.57 10.48
CA TYR A 391 15.29 -27.05 10.70
C TYR A 391 15.26 -25.66 11.35
N PRO A 392 14.93 -25.56 12.65
CA PRO A 392 14.73 -24.29 13.34
C PRO A 392 16.00 -23.43 13.39
N GLN A 393 17.20 -24.03 13.41
CA GLN A 393 18.45 -23.27 13.37
C GLN A 393 18.64 -22.55 12.03
N LEU A 394 18.35 -23.22 10.91
CA LEU A 394 18.39 -22.60 9.58
C LEU A 394 17.39 -21.45 9.53
N ARG A 395 16.14 -21.71 9.93
CA ARG A 395 15.08 -20.72 9.96
C ARG A 395 15.47 -19.49 10.79
N GLN A 396 16.02 -19.67 11.99
CA GLN A 396 16.44 -18.56 12.84
C GLN A 396 17.57 -17.75 12.22
N ASN A 397 18.59 -18.40 11.65
CA ASN A 397 19.68 -17.72 10.95
C ASN A 397 19.15 -16.88 9.77
N VAL A 398 18.29 -17.48 8.94
CA VAL A 398 17.67 -16.83 7.79
C VAL A 398 16.82 -15.64 8.20
N ILE A 399 15.98 -15.76 9.23
CA ILE A 399 15.15 -14.65 9.74
C ILE A 399 16.01 -13.51 10.26
N THR A 400 17.05 -13.81 11.04
CA THR A 400 17.96 -12.77 11.55
C THR A 400 18.62 -12.02 10.39
N LEU A 401 19.09 -12.73 9.37
CA LEU A 401 19.67 -12.11 8.18
C LEU A 401 18.63 -11.32 7.37
N LEU A 402 17.42 -11.85 7.18
CA LEU A 402 16.34 -11.13 6.50
C LEU A 402 15.96 -9.82 7.22
N GLY A 403 15.98 -9.82 8.57
CA GLY A 403 15.74 -8.62 9.37
C GLY A 403 16.78 -7.51 9.18
N ASP A 404 17.98 -7.85 8.69
CA ASP A 404 19.04 -6.90 8.36
C ASP A 404 18.97 -6.34 6.93
N THR A 405 18.03 -6.82 6.11
CA THR A 405 17.82 -6.37 4.72
C THR A 405 16.89 -5.17 4.62
N PHE A 406 17.03 -4.42 3.53
CA PHE A 406 16.19 -3.27 3.18
C PHE A 406 15.28 -3.57 1.98
N ASP A 407 14.29 -2.71 1.75
CA ASP A 407 13.27 -2.86 0.70
C ASP A 407 13.86 -2.61 -0.70
N SER A 408 14.58 -3.61 -1.20
CA SER A 408 15.34 -3.52 -2.44
C SER A 408 14.47 -3.18 -3.66
N LEU A 409 13.21 -3.63 -3.70
CA LEU A 409 12.30 -3.32 -4.80
C LEU A 409 12.05 -1.81 -4.92
N ARG A 410 11.80 -1.14 -3.77
CA ARG A 410 11.58 0.31 -3.74
C ARG A 410 12.85 1.11 -3.92
N LEU A 411 13.95 0.69 -3.28
CA LEU A 411 15.27 1.33 -3.44
C LEU A 411 15.70 1.37 -4.91
N VAL A 412 15.64 0.21 -5.57
CA VAL A 412 16.04 0.08 -6.98
C VAL A 412 15.20 0.96 -7.90
N THR A 413 13.90 1.09 -7.64
CA THR A 413 13.01 1.99 -8.41
C THR A 413 13.29 3.47 -8.14
N LYS A 414 13.67 3.84 -6.91
CA LYS A 414 14.16 5.20 -6.59
C LYS A 414 15.39 5.57 -7.44
N PHE A 415 16.29 4.61 -7.72
CA PHE A 415 17.43 4.81 -8.61
C PHE A 415 17.04 4.97 -10.08
N THR A 416 16.06 4.22 -10.61
CA THR A 416 15.62 4.38 -12.01
C THR A 416 15.02 5.76 -12.27
N MET A 417 14.43 6.37 -11.24
CA MET A 417 13.88 7.73 -11.29
C MET A 417 14.93 8.84 -11.02
N GLY A 418 16.20 8.47 -10.79
CA GLY A 418 17.29 9.42 -10.55
C GLY A 418 17.27 10.06 -9.17
N ARG A 419 16.63 9.43 -8.18
CA ARG A 419 16.47 9.96 -6.82
C ARG A 419 17.28 9.26 -5.74
N GLY A 420 17.90 8.13 -6.04
CA GLY A 420 18.60 7.37 -5.02
C GLY A 420 19.81 8.14 -4.45
N ASP A 421 19.91 8.25 -3.13
CA ASP A 421 20.96 8.97 -2.40
C ASP A 421 22.12 8.03 -1.98
N ALA A 422 23.04 8.53 -1.15
CA ALA A 422 24.18 7.74 -0.67
C ALA A 422 23.76 6.69 0.38
N ASP A 423 22.73 6.97 1.19
CA ASP A 423 22.17 6.02 2.15
C ASP A 423 21.54 4.84 1.42
N ASP A 424 20.71 5.11 0.41
CA ASP A 424 20.07 4.07 -0.39
C ASP A 424 21.10 3.11 -1.01
N LEU A 425 22.26 3.63 -1.42
CA LEU A 425 23.36 2.81 -1.97
C LEU A 425 23.97 1.91 -0.89
N LEU A 426 24.19 2.43 0.32
CA LEU A 426 24.69 1.65 1.46
C LEU A 426 23.66 0.60 1.90
N GLU A 427 22.38 0.96 1.98
CA GLU A 427 21.27 0.04 2.28
C GLU A 427 21.18 -1.10 1.26
N LEU A 428 21.28 -0.76 -0.04
CA LEU A 428 21.31 -1.75 -1.11
C LEU A 428 22.55 -2.64 -1.02
N SER A 429 23.74 -2.06 -0.77
CA SER A 429 24.98 -2.82 -0.60
C SER A 429 24.93 -3.79 0.59
N LYS A 430 24.38 -3.35 1.73
CA LYS A 430 24.15 -4.20 2.90
C LYS A 430 23.20 -5.35 2.56
N THR A 431 22.12 -5.06 1.84
CA THR A 431 21.14 -6.08 1.42
C THR A 431 21.76 -7.11 0.48
N ILE A 432 22.55 -6.69 -0.51
CA ILE A 432 23.26 -7.60 -1.42
C ILE A 432 24.25 -8.48 -0.65
N SER A 433 25.03 -7.90 0.27
CA SER A 433 26.01 -8.64 1.08
C SER A 433 25.30 -9.69 1.95
N THR A 434 24.20 -9.30 2.58
CA THR A 434 23.36 -10.18 3.42
C THR A 434 22.72 -11.29 2.60
N THR A 435 22.25 -11.01 1.38
CA THR A 435 21.73 -12.01 0.45
C THR A 435 22.77 -13.09 0.13
N SER A 436 24.04 -12.70 -0.04
CA SER A 436 25.15 -13.65 -0.24
C SER A 436 25.37 -14.54 0.98
N THR A 437 25.27 -13.97 2.19
CA THR A 437 25.34 -14.76 3.44
C THR A 437 24.18 -15.75 3.54
N ILE A 438 22.94 -15.34 3.22
CA ILE A 438 21.76 -16.22 3.18
C ILE A 438 21.99 -17.37 2.20
N LEU A 439 22.50 -17.08 0.99
CA LEU A 439 22.86 -18.13 0.03
C LEU A 439 23.89 -19.10 0.62
N GLY A 440 24.91 -18.60 1.31
CA GLY A 440 25.87 -19.44 2.03
C GLY A 440 25.22 -20.44 2.98
N GLU A 441 24.28 -19.98 3.82
CA GLU A 441 23.52 -20.83 4.75
C GLU A 441 22.66 -21.87 4.00
N LEU A 442 21.94 -21.45 2.96
CA LEU A 442 21.09 -22.35 2.16
C LEU A 442 21.89 -23.44 1.43
N HIS A 443 23.07 -23.09 0.90
CA HIS A 443 23.97 -24.04 0.25
C HIS A 443 24.55 -25.05 1.24
N GLN A 444 25.00 -24.58 2.41
CA GLN A 444 25.51 -25.46 3.47
C GLN A 444 24.44 -26.44 3.94
N HIS A 445 23.22 -25.95 4.16
CA HIS A 445 22.09 -26.80 4.53
C HIS A 445 21.73 -27.81 3.44
N SER A 446 21.69 -27.39 2.17
CA SER A 446 21.43 -28.29 1.04
C SER A 446 22.50 -29.40 0.92
N ALA A 447 23.77 -29.07 1.14
CA ALA A 447 24.86 -30.04 1.17
C ALA A 447 24.72 -31.04 2.32
N PHE A 448 24.36 -30.55 3.52
CA PHE A 448 24.08 -31.39 4.69
C PHE A 448 22.91 -32.35 4.45
N ARG A 449 21.80 -31.86 3.87
CA ARG A 449 20.63 -32.68 3.51
C ARG A 449 20.98 -33.78 2.52
N ASN A 450 21.77 -33.45 1.48
CA ASN A 450 22.19 -34.43 0.47
C ASN A 450 23.15 -35.50 1.02
N ALA A 451 23.97 -35.17 2.02
CA ALA A 451 24.84 -36.13 2.69
C ALA A 451 24.09 -37.09 3.63
N THR A 452 22.88 -36.71 4.07
CA THR A 452 22.06 -37.51 4.98
C THR A 452 21.32 -38.61 4.20
N PRO A 453 21.51 -39.91 4.53
CA PRO A 453 20.82 -41.01 3.86
C PRO A 453 19.30 -40.87 3.96
N LEU A 454 18.58 -41.25 2.90
CA LEU A 454 17.11 -41.32 2.92
C LEU A 454 16.67 -42.54 3.76
N GLY A 455 15.69 -42.34 4.62
CA GLY A 455 15.00 -43.44 5.30
C GLY A 455 14.20 -44.29 4.30
N PRO A 456 13.84 -45.54 4.65
CA PRO A 456 13.03 -46.39 3.79
C PRO A 456 11.58 -45.89 3.61
N ASP A 457 11.10 -45.05 4.53
CA ASP A 457 9.76 -44.45 4.49
C ASP A 457 9.80 -43.06 3.84
N ASN A 458 8.81 -42.75 2.98
CA ASN A 458 8.59 -41.41 2.37
C ASN A 458 9.71 -40.85 1.47
N VAL A 459 10.40 -41.72 0.72
CA VAL A 459 11.47 -41.34 -0.23
C VAL A 459 11.03 -40.22 -1.19
N GLU A 460 9.86 -40.33 -1.81
CA GLU A 460 9.37 -39.36 -2.80
C GLU A 460 9.11 -37.96 -2.19
N THR A 461 8.53 -37.92 -0.98
CA THR A 461 8.27 -36.68 -0.24
C THR A 461 9.58 -36.01 0.17
N GLU A 462 10.54 -36.76 0.70
CA GLU A 462 11.85 -36.23 1.07
C GLU A 462 12.65 -35.77 -0.16
N GLU A 463 12.56 -36.47 -1.29
CA GLU A 463 13.17 -36.03 -2.55
C GLU A 463 12.54 -34.74 -3.08
N ARG A 464 11.22 -34.56 -2.94
CA ARG A 464 10.54 -33.32 -3.30
C ARG A 464 11.02 -32.16 -2.41
N ARG A 465 11.05 -32.38 -1.09
CA ARG A 465 11.54 -31.38 -0.13
C ARG A 465 13.00 -31.00 -0.34
N ARG A 466 13.89 -31.97 -0.58
CA ARG A 466 15.32 -31.69 -0.89
C ARG A 466 15.51 -30.87 -2.16
N ARG A 467 14.52 -30.85 -3.08
CA ARG A 467 14.56 -30.03 -4.31
C ARG A 467 14.08 -28.59 -4.10
N CYS A 468 13.35 -28.28 -3.02
CA CYS A 468 12.75 -26.95 -2.84
C CYS A 468 13.81 -25.84 -2.74
N LEU A 469 14.82 -26.01 -1.87
CA LEU A 469 15.88 -25.01 -1.68
C LEU A 469 16.80 -24.88 -2.89
N PRO A 470 17.29 -25.95 -3.55
CA PRO A 470 18.03 -25.81 -4.80
C PRO A 470 17.24 -25.13 -5.92
N GLY A 471 15.92 -25.37 -6.01
CA GLY A 471 15.03 -24.68 -6.95
C GLY A 471 14.96 -23.18 -6.68
N LEU A 472 14.84 -22.80 -5.41
CA LEU A 472 14.82 -21.41 -4.95
C LEU A 472 16.18 -20.73 -5.16
N VAL A 473 17.28 -21.39 -4.79
CA VAL A 473 18.67 -20.92 -4.94
C VAL A 473 19.02 -20.61 -6.40
N LYS A 474 18.60 -21.47 -7.35
CA LYS A 474 18.82 -21.25 -8.78
C LYS A 474 18.19 -19.96 -9.33
N ARG A 475 17.26 -19.35 -8.60
CA ARG A 475 16.63 -18.10 -9.00
C ARG A 475 17.43 -16.87 -8.58
N PHE A 476 18.45 -17.00 -7.74
CA PHE A 476 19.33 -15.87 -7.42
C PHE A 476 20.37 -15.62 -8.52
N ASP A 477 20.65 -14.35 -8.79
CA ASP A 477 21.76 -13.88 -9.61
C ASP A 477 22.51 -12.79 -8.84
N ILE A 478 23.63 -13.17 -8.21
CA ILE A 478 24.32 -12.33 -7.22
C ILE A 478 25.75 -11.91 -7.63
N GLU A 479 26.33 -12.51 -8.67
CA GLU A 479 27.73 -12.27 -9.03
C GLU A 479 28.01 -10.80 -9.37
N LYS A 480 27.20 -10.19 -10.24
CA LYS A 480 27.35 -8.77 -10.59
C LYS A 480 26.89 -7.83 -9.47
N PRO A 481 25.75 -8.07 -8.79
CA PRO A 481 25.39 -7.31 -7.59
C PRO A 481 26.49 -7.27 -6.53
N LEU A 482 27.21 -8.37 -6.27
CA LEU A 482 28.29 -8.38 -5.26
C LEU A 482 29.45 -7.46 -5.62
N LEU A 483 29.81 -7.38 -6.91
CA LEU A 483 30.84 -6.44 -7.38
C LEU A 483 30.39 -5.00 -7.14
N LEU A 484 29.12 -4.70 -7.41
CA LEU A 484 28.52 -3.39 -7.14
C LEU A 484 28.54 -3.07 -5.64
N ALA A 485 28.09 -4.00 -4.79
CA ALA A 485 28.08 -3.82 -3.34
C ALA A 485 29.48 -3.50 -2.78
N LYS A 486 30.49 -4.22 -3.26
CA LYS A 486 31.90 -3.97 -2.92
C LYS A 486 32.36 -2.59 -3.38
N ARG A 487 32.04 -2.19 -4.62
CA ARG A 487 32.39 -0.88 -5.15
C ARG A 487 31.74 0.26 -4.35
N ILE A 488 30.48 0.10 -3.95
CA ILE A 488 29.79 1.06 -3.07
C ILE A 488 30.52 1.20 -1.74
N GLN A 489 30.86 0.08 -1.09
CA GLN A 489 31.58 0.09 0.19
C GLN A 489 32.99 0.69 0.09
N GLU A 490 33.68 0.49 -1.04
CA GLU A 490 35.01 1.08 -1.29
C GLU A 490 34.94 2.58 -1.61
N ALA A 491 33.79 3.07 -2.09
CA ALA A 491 33.61 4.45 -2.52
C ALA A 491 33.00 5.36 -1.44
N ILE A 492 31.96 4.91 -0.73
CA ILE A 492 31.20 5.73 0.23
C ILE A 492 31.83 5.62 1.64
N ASP A 493 31.93 6.76 2.32
CA ASP A 493 32.37 6.87 3.71
C ASP A 493 31.14 6.99 4.63
N GLU A 494 30.82 5.90 5.33
CA GLU A 494 29.66 5.82 6.22
C GLU A 494 29.77 6.78 7.42
N GLU A 495 30.98 6.98 7.97
CA GLU A 495 31.21 7.93 9.06
C GLU A 495 31.02 9.37 8.58
N GLY A 496 31.55 9.68 7.40
CA GLY A 496 31.39 10.99 6.76
C GLY A 496 29.93 11.31 6.44
N LEU A 497 29.18 10.34 5.95
CA LEU A 497 27.75 10.49 5.66
C LEU A 497 26.92 10.70 6.94
N SER A 498 27.19 9.93 8.00
CA SER A 498 26.50 10.10 9.28
C SER A 498 26.75 11.48 9.91
N GLU A 499 27.99 11.99 9.82
CA GLU A 499 28.32 13.34 10.28
C GLU A 499 27.59 14.42 9.47
N GLN A 500 27.43 14.22 8.16
CA GLN A 500 26.66 15.13 7.32
C GLN A 500 25.20 15.20 7.77
N HIS A 501 24.54 14.07 8.02
CA HIS A 501 23.16 14.07 8.52
C HIS A 501 23.01 14.78 9.86
N ARG A 502 23.95 14.57 10.79
CA ARG A 502 23.93 15.29 12.07
C ARG A 502 23.99 16.80 11.88
N ILE A 503 24.80 17.28 10.93
CA ILE A 503 24.91 18.70 10.61
C ILE A 503 23.62 19.21 9.95
N GLU A 504 23.04 18.45 9.03
CA GLU A 504 21.79 18.80 8.35
C GLU A 504 20.60 18.86 9.33
N ASP A 505 20.54 17.94 10.29
CA ASP A 505 19.53 17.91 11.35
C ASP A 505 19.67 19.11 12.29
N ASP A 506 20.90 19.41 12.77
CA ASP A 506 21.19 20.59 13.59
C ASP A 506 20.74 21.89 12.87
N GLU A 507 20.98 21.97 11.56
CA GLU A 507 20.59 23.11 10.73
C GLU A 507 19.07 23.18 10.52
N ALA A 508 18.40 22.06 10.32
CA ALA A 508 16.95 21.98 10.20
C ALA A 508 16.26 22.43 11.50
N GLU A 509 16.79 22.05 12.67
CA GLU A 509 16.31 22.49 13.98
C GLU A 509 16.51 24.01 14.18
N GLU A 510 17.70 24.55 13.87
CA GLU A 510 17.95 26.00 13.92
C GLU A 510 16.96 26.76 13.00
N MET A 511 16.72 26.24 11.79
CA MET A 511 15.79 26.83 10.83
C MET A 511 14.32 26.72 11.26
N ALA A 512 13.92 25.63 11.91
CA ALA A 512 12.58 25.48 12.48
C ALA A 512 12.32 26.54 13.56
N GLY A 513 13.26 26.71 14.48
CA GLY A 513 13.18 27.74 15.52
C GLY A 513 13.15 29.16 14.92
N PHE A 514 13.94 29.42 13.88
CA PHE A 514 13.93 30.71 13.19
C PHE A 514 12.62 30.99 12.46
N ALA A 515 12.06 29.99 11.74
CA ALA A 515 10.78 30.14 11.06
C ALA A 515 9.67 30.48 12.06
N GLN A 516 9.66 29.84 13.23
CA GLN A 516 8.72 30.13 14.31
C GLN A 516 8.89 31.56 14.86
N ASP A 517 10.14 32.02 15.03
CA ASP A 517 10.47 33.38 15.46
C ASP A 517 10.05 34.46 14.44
N VAL A 518 10.25 34.22 13.15
CA VAL A 518 9.85 35.14 12.07
C VAL A 518 8.33 35.22 11.96
N LEU A 519 7.65 34.07 12.00
CA LEU A 519 6.18 34.00 11.98
C LEU A 519 5.57 34.73 13.17
N GLY A 520 6.22 34.66 14.35
CA GLY A 520 5.84 35.42 15.54
C GLY A 520 6.07 36.93 15.43
N ARG A 521 7.09 37.39 14.69
CA ARG A 521 7.41 38.81 14.51
C ARG A 521 6.60 39.52 13.41
N GLU A 522 6.10 38.78 12.42
CA GLU A 522 5.18 39.33 11.40
C GLU A 522 3.71 39.38 11.87
N ALA A 523 3.45 39.32 13.18
CA ALA A 523 2.20 39.86 13.75
C ALA A 523 2.24 41.40 13.62
N GLY A 524 1.11 42.02 13.30
CA GLY A 524 1.04 43.39 12.78
C GLY A 524 1.86 44.45 13.55
N GLU A 525 2.35 45.46 12.83
CA GLU A 525 3.07 46.62 13.39
C GLU A 525 2.32 47.36 14.53
N GLU A 526 1.02 47.11 14.69
CA GLU A 526 0.20 47.69 15.77
C GLU A 526 0.40 47.00 17.13
N ASP A 527 0.63 45.68 17.17
CA ASP A 527 0.82 44.93 18.43
C ASP A 527 2.21 45.18 19.05
N LEU A 528 3.23 45.37 18.21
CA LEU A 528 4.61 45.65 18.64
C LEU A 528 4.77 47.02 19.35
N LYS A 529 3.86 47.97 19.11
CA LYS A 529 3.84 49.29 19.77
C LYS A 529 3.22 49.25 21.17
N LEU A 530 2.43 48.23 21.49
CA LEU A 530 1.76 48.05 22.79
C LEU A 530 2.62 47.28 23.81
N MET A 531 3.73 46.67 23.36
CA MET A 531 4.61 45.88 24.23
C MET A 531 5.65 46.74 24.98
N PRO A 532 5.89 46.50 26.28
CA PRO A 532 6.96 47.17 27.02
C PRO A 532 8.33 46.92 26.38
N LYS A 533 9.17 47.96 26.25
CA LYS A 533 10.51 47.91 25.61
C LYS A 533 11.47 46.83 26.16
N ARG A 534 11.19 46.22 27.32
CA ARG A 534 11.96 45.11 27.90
C ARG A 534 11.63 43.73 27.30
N ILE A 535 10.47 43.57 26.67
CA ILE A 535 9.95 42.31 26.12
C ILE A 535 10.00 42.32 24.58
N GLN A 536 10.26 43.47 23.96
CA GLN A 536 10.49 43.55 22.52
C GLN A 536 11.70 42.69 22.11
N PRO A 537 11.53 41.71 21.20
CA PRO A 537 12.65 40.93 20.70
C PRO A 537 13.65 41.88 20.04
N LYS A 538 14.91 41.87 20.52
CA LYS A 538 15.98 42.66 19.90
C LYS A 538 16.04 42.31 18.41
N GLN A 539 16.17 43.32 17.56
CA GLN A 539 16.54 43.15 16.15
C GLN A 539 17.89 42.40 16.10
N ARG A 540 17.82 41.07 16.01
CA ARG A 540 18.92 40.29 15.47
C ARG A 540 18.92 40.63 13.98
N ILE A 541 19.93 41.39 13.57
CA ILE A 541 20.25 41.60 12.17
C ILE A 541 20.26 40.21 11.51
N ILE A 542 19.51 40.09 10.42
CA ILE A 542 19.49 38.92 9.55
C ILE A 542 20.92 38.72 9.08
N THR A 543 21.63 37.85 9.77
CA THR A 543 22.68 37.07 9.15
C THR A 543 21.92 35.81 8.82
N ALA A 544 21.62 35.59 7.54
CA ALA A 544 21.22 34.26 7.11
C ALA A 544 22.24 33.31 7.76
N SER A 545 21.77 32.43 8.62
CA SER A 545 22.60 31.38 9.18
C SER A 545 22.81 30.37 8.04
N PHE A 546 23.56 30.78 7.02
CA PHE A 546 24.50 29.88 6.36
C PHE A 546 25.64 29.67 7.36
N LYS A 547 25.31 28.99 8.47
CA LYS A 547 26.27 28.40 9.38
C LYS A 547 26.79 27.06 8.87
N SER A 548 26.30 26.59 7.72
CA SER A 548 27.02 25.63 6.89
C SER A 548 28.06 26.41 6.08
N ALA A 549 29.34 26.28 6.48
CA ALA A 549 30.43 25.95 5.55
C ALA A 549 31.83 26.12 6.17
N THR A 550 32.15 27.06 7.07
CA THR A 550 33.58 27.28 7.42
C THR A 550 33.90 28.07 8.72
N ASP A 551 33.19 27.88 9.85
CA ASP A 551 33.71 28.38 11.15
C ASP A 551 34.82 27.49 11.75
N GLY A 552 35.48 26.68 10.91
CA GLY A 552 36.54 25.76 11.32
C GLY A 552 36.03 24.39 11.81
N ARG A 553 34.85 23.95 11.39
CA ARG A 553 34.53 22.51 11.39
C ARG A 553 35.25 21.85 10.21
N ASP A 554 35.70 20.61 10.40
CA ASP A 554 36.34 19.81 9.37
C ASP A 554 35.41 19.66 8.15
N ASP A 555 35.96 19.74 6.95
CA ASP A 555 35.20 19.51 5.72
C ASP A 555 34.68 18.06 5.76
N VAL A 556 33.35 17.87 5.86
CA VAL A 556 32.72 16.54 5.90
C VAL A 556 32.53 16.04 4.47
N TRP A 557 33.17 14.92 4.15
CA TRP A 557 33.15 14.28 2.82
C TRP A 557 32.37 12.98 2.89
N ILE A 558 31.52 12.72 1.89
CA ILE A 558 30.71 11.50 1.84
C ILE A 558 31.42 10.37 1.09
N MET A 559 32.40 10.72 0.27
CA MET A 559 33.20 9.74 -0.45
C MET A 559 34.54 9.53 0.24
N LYS A 560 34.99 8.28 0.24
CA LYS A 560 36.35 7.92 0.62
C LYS A 560 37.33 8.61 -0.32
N ARG A 561 38.46 9.08 0.23
CA ARG A 561 39.52 9.73 -0.55
C ARG A 561 40.04 8.86 -1.70
N THR A 562 40.00 7.53 -1.54
CA THR A 562 40.44 6.53 -2.51
C THR A 562 39.35 6.11 -3.51
N ALA A 563 38.15 6.67 -3.43
CA ALA A 563 37.02 6.29 -4.30
C ALA A 563 37.31 6.57 -5.78
N SER A 564 38.13 7.59 -6.08
CA SER A 564 38.70 7.80 -7.41
C SER A 564 40.13 8.32 -7.32
N ARG A 565 40.95 8.02 -8.35
CA ARG A 565 42.31 8.57 -8.45
C ARG A 565 42.33 10.10 -8.47
N GLN A 566 41.25 10.71 -8.96
CA GLN A 566 41.11 12.15 -9.01
C GLN A 566 40.77 12.73 -7.64
N LEU A 567 39.89 12.10 -6.86
CA LEU A 567 39.63 12.48 -5.47
C LEU A 567 40.90 12.40 -4.63
N GLU A 568 41.64 11.29 -4.74
CA GLU A 568 42.88 11.09 -3.99
C GLU A 568 43.88 12.24 -4.24
N ARG A 569 44.06 12.60 -5.52
CA ARG A 569 44.92 13.74 -5.90
C ARG A 569 44.39 15.08 -5.37
N LEU A 570 43.08 15.34 -5.49
CA LEU A 570 42.49 16.61 -5.07
C LEU A 570 42.54 16.78 -3.54
N HIS A 571 42.31 15.71 -2.77
CA HIS A 571 42.48 15.71 -1.33
C HIS A 571 43.94 15.95 -0.92
N GLN A 572 44.89 15.33 -1.62
CA GLN A 572 46.31 15.63 -1.38
C GLN A 572 46.66 17.10 -1.68
N GLU A 573 46.14 17.65 -2.77
CA GLU A 573 46.31 19.07 -3.12
C GLU A 573 45.69 20.00 -2.04
N LEU A 574 44.54 19.63 -1.46
CA LEU A 574 43.90 20.35 -0.36
C LEU A 574 44.72 20.27 0.94
N ASP A 575 45.21 19.09 1.29
CA ASP A 575 46.04 18.88 2.48
C ASP A 575 47.34 19.70 2.40
N ASP A 576 48.00 19.70 1.24
CA ASP A 576 49.18 20.53 0.98
C ASP A 576 48.88 22.03 1.14
N MET A 577 47.67 22.48 0.75
CA MET A 577 47.23 23.86 0.93
C MET A 577 46.87 24.19 2.38
N LEU A 578 46.32 23.25 3.14
CA LEU A 578 46.09 23.39 4.58
C LEU A 578 47.42 23.54 5.34
N VAL A 579 48.43 22.77 4.98
CA VAL A 579 49.80 22.94 5.53
C VAL A 579 50.33 24.34 5.20
N LYS A 580 50.19 24.80 3.95
CA LYS A 580 50.58 26.18 3.56
C LYS A 580 49.83 27.25 4.32
N LYS A 581 48.53 27.05 4.61
CA LYS A 581 47.73 27.98 5.43
C LYS A 581 48.31 28.11 6.84
N THR A 582 48.62 26.99 7.49
CA THR A 582 49.18 27.01 8.85
C THR A 582 50.57 27.66 8.89
N ALA A 583 51.40 27.42 7.87
CA ALA A 583 52.70 28.07 7.72
C ALA A 583 52.55 29.59 7.53
N LEU A 584 51.65 30.03 6.63
CA LEU A 584 51.35 31.44 6.38
C LEU A 584 50.81 32.14 7.64
N GLU A 585 49.93 31.48 8.39
CA GLU A 585 49.42 32.02 9.66
C GLU A 585 50.55 32.25 10.67
N SER A 586 51.50 31.31 10.79
CA SER A 586 52.67 31.46 11.66
C SER A 586 53.63 32.55 11.18
N GLU A 587 53.80 32.72 9.86
CA GLU A 587 54.65 33.75 9.27
C GLU A 587 54.07 35.15 9.52
N LEU A 588 52.78 35.33 9.21
CA LEU A 588 52.07 36.59 9.44
C LEU A 588 52.06 37.00 10.92
N ARG A 589 51.93 36.04 11.85
CA ARG A 589 52.05 36.30 13.30
C ARG A 589 53.42 36.84 13.68
N LYS A 590 54.50 36.27 13.10
CA LYS A 590 55.88 36.71 13.35
C LYS A 590 56.15 38.09 12.75
N GLU A 591 55.73 38.33 11.51
CA GLU A 591 55.95 39.59 10.81
C GLU A 591 55.20 40.76 11.46
N THR A 592 53.92 40.56 11.79
CA THR A 592 53.07 41.61 12.36
C THR A 592 53.17 41.71 13.89
N GLN A 593 53.87 40.77 14.55
CA GLN A 593 53.93 40.63 16.01
C GLN A 593 52.53 40.61 16.66
N ALA A 594 51.56 39.98 16.02
CA ALA A 594 50.18 39.92 16.47
C ALA A 594 49.76 38.47 16.73
N ASP A 595 49.90 38.01 17.98
CA ASP A 595 49.61 36.63 18.37
C ASP A 595 48.13 36.27 18.20
N SER A 596 47.23 37.26 18.27
CA SER A 596 45.79 37.06 18.09
C SER A 596 45.31 36.93 16.64
N LEU A 597 46.21 37.05 15.65
CA LEU A 597 45.88 36.92 14.23
C LEU A 597 45.48 35.48 13.92
N THR A 598 44.34 35.30 13.27
CA THR A 598 43.80 34.00 12.84
C THR A 598 43.26 34.10 11.42
N LEU A 599 43.56 33.12 10.57
CA LEU A 599 43.06 33.07 9.20
C LEU A 599 41.70 32.35 9.16
N LYS A 600 40.65 33.07 8.78
CA LYS A 600 39.26 32.59 8.79
C LYS A 600 38.55 32.87 7.48
N TRP A 601 37.47 32.15 7.23
CA TRP A 601 36.49 32.50 6.21
C TRP A 601 35.18 32.93 6.87
N THR A 602 34.46 33.84 6.24
CA THR A 602 33.08 34.19 6.63
C THR A 602 32.23 34.40 5.37
N PRO A 603 30.93 34.06 5.36
CA PRO A 603 30.09 34.17 4.16
C PRO A 603 30.08 35.58 3.54
N ASN A 604 30.13 36.61 4.39
CA ASN A 604 30.03 38.00 3.96
C ASN A 604 31.36 38.63 3.54
N LEU A 605 32.48 38.18 4.12
CA LEU A 605 33.80 38.80 3.92
C LEU A 605 34.80 37.86 3.24
N ALA A 606 34.38 36.64 2.88
CA ALA A 606 35.22 35.57 2.35
C ALA A 606 36.44 35.30 3.25
N HIS A 607 37.62 35.10 2.65
CA HIS A 607 38.89 34.83 3.34
C HIS A 607 39.49 36.09 3.96
N ILE A 608 39.47 36.15 5.30
CA ILE A 608 39.94 37.29 6.08
C ILE A 608 40.96 36.88 7.15
N ALA A 609 41.86 37.81 7.47
CA ALA A 609 42.67 37.73 8.67
C ALA A 609 41.93 38.43 9.82
N HIS A 610 41.52 37.66 10.82
CA HIS A 610 40.77 38.13 11.96
C HIS A 610 41.68 38.32 13.17
N VAL A 611 41.68 39.53 13.74
CA VAL A 611 42.60 39.95 14.82
C VAL A 611 41.79 40.43 16.03
N LYS A 612 42.21 40.06 17.25
CA LYS A 612 41.52 40.42 18.51
C LYS A 612 42.41 41.33 19.37
N GLY A 613 41.84 42.43 19.88
CA GLY A 613 42.51 43.32 20.81
C GLY A 613 43.21 44.51 20.15
N ASN A 614 43.08 45.69 20.79
CA ASN A 614 43.46 46.97 20.18
C ASN A 614 44.96 47.11 19.86
N LYS A 615 45.84 46.45 20.62
CA LYS A 615 47.30 46.48 20.38
C LYS A 615 47.67 45.74 19.10
N ASP A 616 47.20 44.52 18.95
CA ASP A 616 47.45 43.68 17.77
C ASP A 616 46.77 44.26 16.53
N VAL A 617 45.57 44.81 16.68
CA VAL A 617 44.88 45.54 15.59
C VAL A 617 45.73 46.70 15.07
N ALA A 618 46.36 47.49 15.96
CA ALA A 618 47.20 48.61 15.54
C ALA A 618 48.46 48.13 14.77
N ARG A 619 49.08 47.03 15.23
CA ARG A 619 50.24 46.41 14.58
C ARG A 619 49.91 45.83 13.20
N VAL A 620 48.75 45.19 13.06
CA VAL A 620 48.32 44.68 11.75
C VAL A 620 47.88 45.81 10.82
N THR A 621 47.29 46.89 11.34
CA THR A 621 46.90 48.07 10.54
C THR A 621 48.10 48.80 9.94
N SER A 622 49.28 48.79 10.59
CA SER A 622 50.48 49.41 10.01
C SER A 622 51.02 48.67 8.78
N HIS A 623 50.81 47.35 8.71
CA HIS A 623 51.17 46.54 7.53
C HIS A 623 50.02 46.52 6.49
N TYR A 624 48.78 46.45 6.94
CA TYR A 624 47.58 46.37 6.11
C TYR A 624 46.59 47.48 6.48
N PRO A 625 46.68 48.66 5.86
CA PRO A 625 45.90 49.84 6.26
C PRO A 625 44.41 49.75 5.92
N LYS A 626 44.00 48.85 5.02
CA LYS A 626 42.58 48.66 4.63
C LYS A 626 41.93 47.56 5.46
N SER A 627 41.03 47.94 6.38
CA SER A 627 40.18 47.01 7.14
C SER A 627 38.82 46.80 6.45
N LEU A 628 38.34 45.57 6.38
CA LEU A 628 37.05 45.19 5.77
C LEU A 628 35.87 45.35 6.74
N SER A 629 36.08 44.99 8.00
CA SER A 629 35.08 45.16 9.05
C SER A 629 35.75 45.48 10.38
N SER A 630 35.05 46.25 11.22
CA SER A 630 35.56 46.61 12.55
C SER A 630 34.45 46.55 13.59
N SER A 631 34.77 45.95 14.74
CA SER A 631 33.96 45.95 15.96
C SER A 631 34.76 46.63 17.07
N LYS A 632 34.17 46.78 18.27
CA LYS A 632 34.81 47.43 19.42
C LYS A 632 36.11 46.75 19.89
N SER A 633 36.26 45.44 19.64
CA SER A 633 37.38 44.63 20.13
C SER A 633 38.09 43.81 19.06
N THR A 634 37.61 43.81 17.82
CA THR A 634 38.14 42.98 16.73
C THR A 634 38.13 43.75 15.41
N ARG A 635 39.11 43.45 14.55
CA ARG A 635 39.13 43.93 13.16
C ARG A 635 39.48 42.79 12.21
N SER A 636 38.91 42.88 11.01
CA SER A 636 39.14 41.93 9.92
C SER A 636 39.89 42.64 8.79
N PHE A 637 40.97 42.03 8.33
CA PHE A 637 41.85 42.56 7.29
C PHE A 637 41.83 41.66 6.05
N GLN A 638 42.01 42.27 4.88
CA GLN A 638 42.24 41.54 3.64
C GLN A 638 43.75 41.41 3.43
N ILE A 639 44.25 40.17 3.49
CA ILE A 639 45.65 39.84 3.22
C ILE A 639 45.68 39.15 1.85
N PRO A 640 46.34 39.71 0.82
CA PRO A 640 46.33 39.16 -0.54
C PRO A 640 46.79 37.70 -0.61
N GLU A 641 47.85 37.35 0.12
CA GLU A 641 48.43 36.00 0.17
C GLU A 641 47.41 34.98 0.70
N TRP A 642 46.73 35.32 1.79
CA TRP A 642 45.65 34.49 2.35
C TRP A 642 44.43 34.44 1.42
N THR A 643 44.06 35.58 0.83
CA THR A 643 42.89 35.65 -0.08
C THR A 643 43.09 34.75 -1.30
N GLN A 644 44.30 34.74 -1.89
CA GLN A 644 44.63 33.88 -3.02
C GLN A 644 44.70 32.40 -2.63
N LEU A 645 45.35 32.06 -1.51
CA LEU A 645 45.43 30.69 -1.04
C LEU A 645 44.04 30.14 -0.71
N GLY A 646 43.23 30.91 0.02
CA GLY A 646 41.86 30.56 0.38
C GLY A 646 40.96 30.38 -0.84
N ALA A 647 41.06 31.26 -1.85
CA ALA A 647 40.30 31.11 -3.10
C ALA A 647 40.64 29.81 -3.84
N ARG A 648 41.93 29.41 -3.86
CA ARG A 648 42.35 28.11 -4.44
C ARG A 648 41.87 26.93 -3.63
N MET A 649 41.84 27.04 -2.29
CA MET A 649 41.25 26.00 -1.44
C MET A 649 39.76 25.81 -1.74
N ASP A 650 39.00 26.90 -1.88
CA ASP A 650 37.57 26.83 -2.22
C ASP A 650 37.35 26.25 -3.62
N GLU A 651 38.19 26.60 -4.59
CA GLU A 651 38.18 25.99 -5.94
C GLU A 651 38.44 24.48 -5.86
N THR A 652 39.45 24.05 -5.10
CA THR A 652 39.74 22.62 -4.92
C THR A 652 38.60 21.90 -4.20
N ARG A 653 38.01 22.49 -3.16
CA ARG A 653 36.81 21.92 -2.49
C ARG A 653 35.65 21.77 -3.46
N PHE A 654 35.39 22.78 -4.28
CA PHE A 654 34.35 22.69 -5.32
C PHE A 654 34.65 21.57 -6.33
N ARG A 655 35.91 21.41 -6.74
CA ARG A 655 36.33 20.31 -7.61
C ARG A 655 36.19 18.94 -6.95
N ILE A 656 36.46 18.81 -5.65
CA ILE A 656 36.21 17.60 -4.87
C ILE A 656 34.71 17.29 -4.89
N ARG A 657 33.85 18.26 -4.54
CA ARG A 657 32.38 18.07 -4.55
C ARG A 657 31.85 17.64 -5.90
N ASN A 658 32.33 18.24 -6.99
CA ASN A 658 31.91 17.84 -8.35
C ASN A 658 32.35 16.40 -8.68
N GLU A 659 33.55 16.01 -8.25
CA GLU A 659 34.04 14.66 -8.44
C GLU A 659 33.28 13.65 -7.57
N GLU A 660 32.91 13.99 -6.33
CA GLU A 660 32.01 13.18 -5.49
C GLU A 660 30.68 12.92 -6.20
N GLN A 661 30.06 13.96 -6.76
CA GLN A 661 28.81 13.84 -7.53
C GLN A 661 28.98 12.98 -8.78
N ARG A 662 30.14 13.06 -9.45
CA ARG A 662 30.46 12.21 -10.61
C ARG A 662 30.56 10.73 -10.22
N VAL A 663 31.29 10.43 -9.15
CA VAL A 663 31.43 9.06 -8.62
C VAL A 663 30.09 8.51 -8.14
N LEU A 664 29.29 9.32 -7.44
CA LEU A 664 27.93 8.94 -7.04
C LEU A 664 27.04 8.63 -8.25
N GLY A 665 27.15 9.44 -9.31
CA GLY A 665 26.47 9.21 -10.59
C GLY A 665 26.82 7.87 -11.23
N GLU A 666 28.11 7.50 -11.26
CA GLU A 666 28.56 6.20 -11.77
C GLU A 666 27.97 5.03 -10.96
N LEU A 667 27.97 5.14 -9.63
CA LEU A 667 27.40 4.09 -8.77
C LEU A 667 25.89 3.91 -9.04
N ARG A 668 25.15 5.01 -9.23
CA ARG A 668 23.72 4.97 -9.59
C ARG A 668 23.49 4.28 -10.93
N GLU A 669 24.33 4.57 -11.93
CA GLU A 669 24.26 3.90 -13.23
C GLU A 669 24.51 2.40 -13.11
N GLU A 670 25.46 1.98 -12.27
CA GLU A 670 25.71 0.56 -12.03
C GLU A 670 24.57 -0.17 -11.31
N VAL A 671 23.84 0.52 -10.42
CA VAL A 671 22.59 -0.03 -9.85
C VAL A 671 21.59 -0.30 -10.96
N VAL A 672 21.40 0.65 -11.88
CA VAL A 672 20.48 0.50 -13.02
C VAL A 672 20.93 -0.64 -13.95
N LEU A 673 22.22 -0.86 -14.14
CA LEU A 673 22.75 -2.00 -14.90
C LEU A 673 22.50 -3.36 -14.22
N ASN A 674 22.26 -3.38 -12.91
CA ASN A 674 21.98 -4.59 -12.12
C ASN A 674 20.50 -4.72 -11.73
N LEU A 675 19.64 -3.78 -12.14
CA LEU A 675 18.21 -3.66 -11.87
C LEU A 675 17.44 -4.99 -11.86
N VAL A 676 17.44 -5.71 -12.98
CA VAL A 676 16.71 -6.98 -13.13
C VAL A 676 17.18 -8.05 -12.13
N LYS A 677 18.50 -8.12 -11.86
CA LYS A 677 19.09 -9.09 -10.93
C LYS A 677 18.70 -8.79 -9.49
N LEU A 678 18.77 -7.52 -9.12
CA LEU A 678 18.41 -7.05 -7.78
C LEU A 678 16.93 -7.32 -7.47
N ARG A 679 16.02 -7.02 -8.40
CA ARG A 679 14.59 -7.31 -8.25
C ARG A 679 14.31 -8.81 -8.14
N ARG A 680 14.93 -9.62 -9.01
CA ARG A 680 14.80 -11.08 -8.96
C ARG A 680 15.25 -11.64 -7.61
N ASN A 681 16.38 -11.16 -7.08
CA ASN A 681 16.86 -11.56 -5.76
C ASN A 681 15.89 -11.15 -4.66
N ALA A 682 15.36 -9.92 -4.71
CA ALA A 682 14.39 -9.42 -3.73
C ALA A 682 13.11 -10.27 -3.69
N ALA A 683 12.54 -10.60 -4.85
CA ALA A 683 11.34 -11.45 -4.93
C ALA A 683 11.57 -12.84 -4.28
N VAL A 684 12.77 -13.40 -4.43
CA VAL A 684 13.12 -14.70 -3.83
C VAL A 684 13.31 -14.57 -2.30
N LEU A 685 13.88 -13.45 -1.82
CA LEU A 685 13.95 -13.17 -0.38
C LEU A 685 12.55 -13.03 0.24
N ASP A 686 11.61 -12.41 -0.47
CA ASP A 686 10.23 -12.27 0.00
C ASP A 686 9.53 -13.63 0.13
N GLU A 687 9.76 -14.53 -0.82
CA GLU A 687 9.25 -15.91 -0.72
C GLU A 687 9.84 -16.67 0.48
N LEU A 688 11.13 -16.47 0.74
CA LEU A 688 11.83 -17.05 1.86
C LEU A 688 11.30 -16.52 3.20
N ASP A 689 11.06 -15.21 3.31
CA ASP A 689 10.47 -14.56 4.49
C ASP A 689 9.08 -15.12 4.78
N VAL A 690 8.19 -15.17 3.77
CA VAL A 690 6.84 -15.73 3.95
C VAL A 690 6.88 -17.21 4.35
N GLY A 691 7.78 -18.01 3.76
CA GLY A 691 7.97 -19.41 4.14
C GLY A 691 8.44 -19.58 5.59
N CYS A 692 9.41 -18.77 6.02
CA CYS A 692 9.89 -18.76 7.41
C CYS A 692 8.79 -18.31 8.38
N ALA A 693 8.03 -17.28 8.02
CA ALA A 693 6.91 -16.75 8.81
C ALA A 693 5.82 -17.81 9.02
N PHE A 694 5.43 -18.55 7.98
CA PHE A 694 4.48 -19.66 8.11
C PHE A 694 5.04 -20.84 8.92
N ALA A 695 6.35 -21.12 8.84
CA ALA A 695 6.98 -22.14 9.68
C ALA A 695 6.96 -21.77 11.17
N ILE A 696 7.25 -20.51 11.52
CA ILE A 696 7.09 -20.00 12.90
C ILE A 696 5.65 -20.19 13.37
N LEU A 697 4.69 -19.75 12.54
CA LEU A 697 3.28 -19.84 12.88
C LEU A 697 2.85 -21.31 13.09
N ALA A 698 3.34 -22.21 12.26
CA ALA A 698 3.04 -23.63 12.37
C ALA A 698 3.56 -24.25 13.67
N GLU A 699 4.76 -23.85 14.11
CA GLU A 699 5.31 -24.29 15.40
C GLU A 699 4.54 -23.69 16.59
N GLU A 700 4.35 -22.36 16.59
CA GLU A 700 3.70 -21.64 17.70
C GLU A 700 2.24 -22.05 17.91
N LYS A 701 1.50 -22.30 16.83
CA LYS A 701 0.06 -22.56 16.85
C LYS A 701 -0.31 -24.02 16.56
N GLN A 702 0.70 -24.89 16.42
CA GLN A 702 0.53 -26.30 16.09
C GLN A 702 -0.31 -26.48 14.80
N PHE A 703 0.04 -25.76 13.73
CA PHE A 703 -0.62 -25.97 12.44
C PHE A 703 -0.07 -27.21 11.76
N VAL A 704 -0.91 -27.87 10.97
CA VAL A 704 -0.56 -29.10 10.25
C VAL A 704 -0.48 -28.85 8.75
N ARG A 705 0.36 -29.63 8.08
CA ARG A 705 0.47 -29.60 6.62
C ARG A 705 -0.85 -30.10 5.98
N PRO A 706 -1.56 -29.28 5.19
CA PRO A 706 -2.73 -29.76 4.46
C PRO A 706 -2.34 -30.62 3.26
N LEU A 707 -3.19 -31.59 2.93
CA LEU A 707 -3.13 -32.36 1.69
C LEU A 707 -4.03 -31.71 0.64
N LEU A 708 -3.44 -31.11 -0.40
CA LEU A 708 -4.21 -30.53 -1.50
C LEU A 708 -4.31 -31.45 -2.70
N ASN A 709 -5.51 -31.55 -3.26
CA ASN A 709 -5.80 -32.36 -4.43
C ASN A 709 -6.73 -31.64 -5.43
N SER A 710 -6.97 -32.24 -6.60
CA SER A 710 -7.86 -31.70 -7.63
C SER A 710 -9.33 -32.11 -7.45
N GLY A 711 -9.65 -32.84 -6.38
CA GLY A 711 -11.01 -33.31 -6.07
C GLY A 711 -11.90 -32.20 -5.49
N ILE A 712 -13.01 -32.64 -4.91
CA ILE A 712 -13.99 -31.77 -4.21
C ILE A 712 -14.05 -32.06 -2.71
N ALA A 713 -13.15 -32.87 -2.19
CA ALA A 713 -13.08 -33.17 -0.76
C ALA A 713 -12.78 -31.90 0.04
N HIS A 714 -13.29 -31.83 1.26
CA HIS A 714 -12.99 -30.81 2.24
C HIS A 714 -13.14 -31.46 3.61
N ASN A 715 -12.09 -32.17 3.99
CA ASN A 715 -12.03 -33.03 5.17
C ASN A 715 -11.07 -32.39 6.18
N ILE A 716 -11.62 -31.80 7.22
CA ILE A 716 -10.89 -31.14 8.31
C ILE A 716 -11.25 -31.85 9.60
N VAL A 717 -10.24 -32.31 10.34
CA VAL A 717 -10.39 -32.87 11.68
C VAL A 717 -9.76 -31.93 12.68
N GLY A 718 -10.47 -31.63 13.76
CA GLY A 718 -9.99 -30.75 14.83
C GLY A 718 -9.72 -29.32 14.37
N GLY A 719 -10.49 -28.80 13.41
CA GLY A 719 -10.30 -27.46 12.86
C GLY A 719 -10.51 -26.37 13.91
N ARG A 720 -9.70 -25.31 13.85
CA ARG A 720 -9.73 -24.16 14.76
C ARG A 720 -9.75 -22.85 14.00
N HIS A 721 -10.41 -21.83 14.54
CA HIS A 721 -10.47 -20.51 13.92
C HIS A 721 -9.22 -19.70 14.31
N PRO A 722 -8.32 -19.35 13.38
CA PRO A 722 -6.99 -18.83 13.71
C PRO A 722 -7.01 -17.54 14.53
N VAL A 723 -7.92 -16.61 14.20
CA VAL A 723 -8.06 -15.32 14.93
C VAL A 723 -8.73 -15.51 16.31
N VAL A 724 -9.88 -16.18 16.36
CA VAL A 724 -10.66 -16.35 17.60
C VAL A 724 -9.92 -17.21 18.62
N GLU A 725 -9.17 -18.22 18.17
CA GLU A 725 -8.30 -19.02 19.04
C GLU A 725 -7.28 -18.13 19.76
N ALA A 726 -6.55 -17.29 19.03
CA ALA A 726 -5.57 -16.37 19.62
C ALA A 726 -6.20 -15.43 20.65
N SER A 727 -7.36 -14.83 20.33
CA SER A 727 -8.06 -13.93 21.25
C SER A 727 -8.61 -14.63 22.50
N LEU A 728 -9.02 -15.90 22.40
CA LEU A 728 -9.49 -16.66 23.57
C LEU A 728 -8.32 -17.10 24.45
N ASP A 729 -7.19 -17.50 23.87
CA ASP A 729 -5.98 -17.86 24.61
C ASP A 729 -5.47 -16.68 25.45
N GLU A 730 -5.49 -15.46 24.92
CA GLU A 730 -5.16 -14.22 25.65
C GLU A 730 -6.08 -13.99 26.86
N GLN A 731 -7.33 -14.44 26.78
CA GLN A 731 -8.30 -14.40 27.88
C GLN A 731 -8.23 -15.62 28.81
N GLY A 732 -7.28 -16.54 28.58
CA GLY A 732 -7.14 -17.77 29.35
C GLY A 732 -8.23 -18.81 29.09
N ARG A 733 -8.95 -18.73 27.96
CA ARG A 733 -10.01 -19.67 27.56
C ARG A 733 -9.54 -20.55 26.41
N ARG A 734 -9.90 -21.84 26.44
CA ARG A 734 -9.58 -22.78 25.34
C ARG A 734 -10.61 -22.72 24.22
N PHE A 735 -10.14 -22.73 22.98
CA PHE A 735 -10.98 -22.92 21.79
C PHE A 735 -11.43 -24.38 21.65
N ALA A 736 -12.69 -24.61 21.27
CA ALA A 736 -13.22 -25.96 21.05
C ALA A 736 -13.05 -26.36 19.55
N PRO A 737 -12.19 -27.35 19.22
CA PRO A 737 -11.97 -27.75 17.85
C PRO A 737 -13.19 -28.48 17.25
N ASN A 738 -13.40 -28.31 15.94
CA ASN A 738 -14.54 -28.88 15.22
C ASN A 738 -14.13 -29.52 13.89
N ASP A 739 -14.74 -30.66 13.59
CA ASP A 739 -14.54 -31.39 12.33
C ASP A 739 -15.47 -30.84 11.24
N CYS A 740 -15.03 -30.90 9.99
CA CYS A 740 -15.79 -30.56 8.79
C CYS A 740 -15.51 -31.60 7.71
N LEU A 741 -16.50 -32.39 7.31
CA LEU A 741 -16.35 -33.44 6.29
C LEU A 741 -17.35 -33.17 5.16
N LEU A 742 -16.87 -32.52 4.10
CA LEU A 742 -17.68 -32.14 2.94
C LEU A 742 -17.08 -32.63 1.62
N GLY A 743 -17.93 -32.91 0.63
CA GLY A 743 -17.55 -33.17 -0.76
C GLY A 743 -17.95 -34.56 -1.25
N ASP A 744 -17.52 -35.61 -0.55
CA ASP A 744 -17.70 -37.00 -0.98
C ASP A 744 -19.15 -37.50 -0.71
N GLU A 745 -19.45 -37.75 0.56
CA GLU A 745 -20.77 -38.24 1.01
C GLU A 745 -21.78 -37.10 1.14
N GLU A 746 -21.42 -36.06 1.91
CA GLU A 746 -22.28 -34.90 2.17
C GLU A 746 -21.67 -33.67 1.49
N ARG A 747 -22.43 -32.99 0.63
CA ARG A 747 -21.99 -31.73 -0.02
C ARG A 747 -22.46 -30.49 0.72
N ILE A 748 -23.57 -30.61 1.42
CA ILE A 748 -24.21 -29.50 2.13
C ILE A 748 -24.41 -29.91 3.58
N TRP A 749 -23.93 -29.09 4.51
CA TRP A 749 -24.28 -29.21 5.92
C TRP A 749 -25.28 -28.12 6.29
N LEU A 750 -26.48 -28.54 6.70
CA LEU A 750 -27.51 -27.69 7.26
C LEU A 750 -27.34 -27.60 8.79
N ILE A 751 -26.88 -26.45 9.27
CA ILE A 751 -26.48 -26.22 10.65
C ILE A 751 -27.57 -25.47 11.41
N THR A 752 -28.03 -26.05 12.51
CA THR A 752 -29.05 -25.47 13.41
C THR A 752 -28.50 -25.23 14.81
N GLY A 753 -29.01 -24.21 15.52
CA GLY A 753 -28.65 -23.98 16.92
C GLY A 753 -28.68 -22.50 17.32
N PRO A 754 -28.56 -22.19 18.62
CA PRO A 754 -28.68 -20.82 19.13
C PRO A 754 -27.57 -19.88 18.60
N ASN A 755 -27.85 -18.56 18.50
CA ASN A 755 -26.93 -17.55 17.92
C ASN A 755 -25.54 -17.56 18.56
N MET A 756 -25.48 -17.63 19.89
CA MET A 756 -24.24 -17.61 20.66
C MET A 756 -23.50 -18.95 20.71
N ALA A 757 -23.98 -19.98 20.02
CA ALA A 757 -23.33 -21.29 20.02
C ALA A 757 -22.05 -21.35 19.18
N GLY A 758 -21.67 -20.28 18.48
CA GLY A 758 -20.46 -20.22 17.64
C GLY A 758 -20.65 -20.70 16.19
N LYS A 759 -21.88 -20.70 15.67
CA LYS A 759 -22.18 -21.12 14.28
C LYS A 759 -21.38 -20.31 13.26
N SER A 760 -21.47 -18.98 13.30
CA SER A 760 -20.75 -18.09 12.37
C SER A 760 -19.23 -18.22 12.50
N THR A 761 -18.71 -18.51 13.69
CA THR A 761 -17.27 -18.81 13.88
C THR A 761 -16.88 -20.09 13.16
N TYR A 762 -17.67 -21.16 13.31
CA TYR A 762 -17.41 -22.43 12.61
C TYR A 762 -17.50 -22.27 11.08
N LEU A 763 -18.47 -21.51 10.58
CA LEU A 763 -18.59 -21.23 9.15
C LEU A 763 -17.32 -20.55 8.61
N ARG A 764 -16.95 -19.40 9.20
CA ARG A 764 -15.79 -18.61 8.78
C ARG A 764 -14.48 -19.40 8.89
N GLN A 765 -14.33 -20.21 9.95
CA GLN A 765 -13.18 -21.08 10.16
C GLN A 765 -12.84 -21.92 8.92
N ASN A 766 -13.83 -22.61 8.33
CA ASN A 766 -13.58 -23.54 7.24
C ASN A 766 -13.23 -22.84 5.92
N ALA A 767 -13.78 -21.64 5.67
CA ALA A 767 -13.34 -20.80 4.56
C ALA A 767 -11.90 -20.30 4.76
N LEU A 768 -11.56 -19.83 5.97
CA LEU A 768 -10.21 -19.38 6.31
C LEU A 768 -9.17 -20.49 6.18
N ILE A 769 -9.50 -21.73 6.59
CA ILE A 769 -8.63 -22.89 6.42
C ILE A 769 -8.38 -23.17 4.93
N SER A 770 -9.40 -23.08 4.08
CA SER A 770 -9.25 -23.27 2.62
C SER A 770 -8.34 -22.21 2.00
N ILE A 771 -8.52 -20.94 2.39
CA ILE A 771 -7.69 -19.82 1.94
C ILE A 771 -6.24 -20.04 2.37
N LEU A 772 -6.00 -20.33 3.65
CA LEU A 772 -4.67 -20.62 4.19
C LEU A 772 -3.97 -21.75 3.45
N ALA A 773 -4.67 -22.86 3.21
CA ALA A 773 -4.09 -24.01 2.51
C ALA A 773 -3.63 -23.64 1.10
N GLN A 774 -4.45 -22.92 0.31
CA GLN A 774 -4.10 -22.48 -1.05
C GLN A 774 -3.13 -21.29 -1.10
N THR A 775 -2.89 -20.59 0.02
CA THR A 775 -1.77 -19.63 0.10
C THR A 775 -0.42 -20.33 0.19
N GLY A 776 -0.39 -21.60 0.59
CA GLY A 776 0.82 -22.37 0.89
C GLY A 776 1.21 -22.36 2.37
N SER A 777 0.28 -22.00 3.27
CA SER A 777 0.47 -22.09 4.72
C SER A 777 0.03 -23.46 5.25
N PHE A 778 0.60 -23.87 6.38
CA PHE A 778 -0.02 -24.92 7.20
C PHE A 778 -1.32 -24.38 7.81
N VAL A 779 -2.21 -25.28 8.25
CA VAL A 779 -3.57 -24.92 8.66
C VAL A 779 -3.87 -25.28 10.13
N PRO A 780 -4.75 -24.52 10.81
CA PRO A 780 -5.18 -24.77 12.19
C PRO A 780 -6.11 -25.98 12.29
N ALA A 781 -5.57 -27.19 12.23
CA ALA A 781 -6.31 -28.45 12.32
C ALA A 781 -5.43 -29.56 12.92
N GLU A 782 -6.01 -30.72 13.21
CA GLU A 782 -5.27 -31.96 13.50
C GLU A 782 -4.98 -32.75 12.22
N TYR A 783 -5.90 -32.67 11.24
CA TYR A 783 -5.75 -33.21 9.89
C TYR A 783 -6.54 -32.35 8.90
N ALA A 784 -6.01 -32.15 7.69
CA ALA A 784 -6.71 -31.43 6.63
C ALA A 784 -6.40 -32.02 5.26
N GLU A 785 -7.45 -32.36 4.52
CA GLU A 785 -7.42 -32.75 3.11
C GLU A 785 -8.46 -31.92 2.34
N ILE A 786 -7.98 -31.12 1.38
CA ILE A 786 -8.80 -30.10 0.72
C ILE A 786 -8.59 -30.20 -0.79
N GLY A 787 -9.66 -30.46 -1.53
CA GLY A 787 -9.70 -30.25 -2.96
C GLY A 787 -9.70 -28.76 -3.29
N VAL A 788 -8.91 -28.34 -4.28
CA VAL A 788 -8.77 -26.93 -4.66
C VAL A 788 -10.13 -26.25 -4.83
N VAL A 789 -10.29 -25.10 -4.18
CA VAL A 789 -11.46 -24.23 -4.19
C VAL A 789 -11.21 -23.10 -5.18
N ASP A 790 -12.10 -22.94 -6.15
CA ASP A 790 -12.01 -21.90 -7.19
C ASP A 790 -12.61 -20.56 -6.74
N LYS A 791 -13.73 -20.61 -6.00
CA LYS A 791 -14.39 -19.42 -5.46
C LYS A 791 -14.83 -19.64 -4.01
N VAL A 792 -14.62 -18.64 -3.17
CA VAL A 792 -15.14 -18.60 -1.80
C VAL A 792 -16.22 -17.52 -1.71
N PHE A 793 -17.40 -17.96 -1.27
CA PHE A 793 -18.54 -17.10 -1.01
C PHE A 793 -18.94 -17.15 0.45
N SER A 794 -19.26 -16.00 1.02
CA SER A 794 -19.59 -15.87 2.43
C SER A 794 -20.65 -14.80 2.62
N ARG A 795 -21.85 -15.27 2.96
CA ARG A 795 -22.92 -14.47 3.52
C ARG A 795 -22.90 -14.65 5.03
N VAL A 796 -22.21 -13.76 5.74
CA VAL A 796 -22.23 -13.67 7.21
C VAL A 796 -22.72 -12.28 7.57
N GLY A 797 -23.77 -12.21 8.40
CA GLY A 797 -24.63 -11.04 8.64
C GLY A 797 -23.99 -9.66 8.42
N SER A 798 -24.61 -8.87 7.55
CA SER A 798 -24.19 -7.51 7.20
C SER A 798 -24.38 -6.53 8.37
N ALA A 799 -23.39 -5.67 8.59
CA ALA A 799 -23.59 -4.42 9.32
C ALA A 799 -24.51 -3.49 8.50
N ASP A 800 -25.37 -2.75 9.18
CA ASP A 800 -26.36 -1.88 8.55
C ASP A 800 -25.69 -0.82 7.65
N ASN A 801 -25.99 -0.84 6.35
CA ASN A 801 -25.69 0.27 5.45
C ASN A 801 -26.91 1.20 5.39
N LEU A 802 -27.06 2.07 6.41
CA LEU A 802 -28.16 3.05 6.48
C LEU A 802 -28.14 4.11 5.36
N TYR A 803 -27.05 4.22 4.59
CA TYR A 803 -26.80 5.34 3.67
C TYR A 803 -27.50 5.23 2.30
N GLN A 804 -28.05 4.09 1.90
CA GLN A 804 -28.57 3.87 0.54
C GLN A 804 -30.09 3.66 0.41
N ASP A 805 -30.89 3.90 1.45
CA ASP A 805 -32.34 3.60 1.46
C ASP A 805 -32.69 2.15 1.06
N GLN A 806 -31.71 1.24 1.07
CA GLN A 806 -31.91 -0.18 0.76
C GLN A 806 -32.24 -0.94 2.05
N SER A 807 -33.33 -1.69 2.03
CA SER A 807 -33.67 -2.62 3.12
C SER A 807 -32.51 -3.61 3.32
N THR A 808 -32.17 -3.91 4.58
CA THR A 808 -31.18 -4.95 4.94
C THR A 808 -31.47 -6.28 4.25
N PHE A 809 -32.75 -6.58 4.05
CA PHE A 809 -33.21 -7.74 3.30
C PHE A 809 -32.87 -7.68 1.80
N MET A 810 -32.92 -6.51 1.16
CA MET A 810 -32.58 -6.39 -0.26
C MET A 810 -31.08 -6.65 -0.50
N VAL A 811 -30.21 -6.08 0.34
CA VAL A 811 -28.76 -6.33 0.28
C VAL A 811 -28.46 -7.82 0.45
N GLU A 812 -29.13 -8.46 1.42
CA GLU A 812 -29.05 -9.90 1.65
C GLU A 812 -29.47 -10.72 0.41
N MET A 813 -30.56 -10.33 -0.26
CA MET A 813 -31.02 -11.01 -1.47
C MET A 813 -30.10 -10.80 -2.66
N LEU A 814 -29.49 -9.62 -2.81
CA LEU A 814 -28.50 -9.35 -3.84
C LEU A 814 -27.25 -10.21 -3.64
N GLU A 815 -26.73 -10.29 -2.41
CA GLU A 815 -25.60 -11.15 -2.07
C GLU A 815 -25.92 -12.63 -2.33
N THR A 816 -27.08 -13.09 -1.86
CA THR A 816 -27.53 -14.47 -2.07
C THR A 816 -27.67 -14.79 -3.56
N ALA A 817 -28.27 -13.89 -4.35
CA ALA A 817 -28.41 -14.06 -5.79
C ALA A 817 -27.05 -14.11 -6.51
N HIS A 818 -26.05 -13.35 -6.05
CA HIS A 818 -24.70 -13.42 -6.61
C HIS A 818 -24.08 -14.80 -6.40
N ILE A 819 -24.16 -15.32 -5.17
CA ILE A 819 -23.63 -16.64 -4.81
C ILE A 819 -24.28 -17.73 -5.68
N LEU A 820 -25.61 -17.74 -5.79
CA LEU A 820 -26.33 -18.78 -6.56
C LEU A 820 -26.01 -18.76 -8.06
N LYS A 821 -25.70 -17.58 -8.62
CA LYS A 821 -25.36 -17.41 -10.04
C LYS A 821 -23.91 -17.77 -10.36
N GLU A 822 -22.98 -17.43 -9.47
CA GLU A 822 -21.54 -17.52 -9.75
C GLU A 822 -20.85 -18.74 -9.14
N ALA A 823 -21.48 -19.42 -8.17
CA ALA A 823 -20.92 -20.62 -7.56
C ALA A 823 -20.84 -21.79 -8.54
N THR A 824 -19.71 -22.48 -8.51
CA THR A 824 -19.41 -23.67 -9.32
C THR A 824 -19.36 -24.92 -8.43
N PRO A 825 -19.30 -26.14 -9.00
CA PRO A 825 -19.11 -27.36 -8.20
C PRO A 825 -17.83 -27.39 -7.34
N ARG A 826 -16.82 -26.58 -7.69
CA ARG A 826 -15.58 -26.43 -6.92
C ARG A 826 -15.63 -25.29 -5.91
N SER A 827 -16.70 -24.50 -5.87
CA SER A 827 -16.78 -23.38 -4.94
C SER A 827 -17.06 -23.85 -3.51
N PHE A 828 -16.65 -23.02 -2.55
CA PHE A 828 -16.95 -23.19 -1.14
C PHE A 828 -17.87 -22.05 -0.68
N VAL A 829 -19.08 -22.41 -0.28
CA VAL A 829 -20.16 -21.46 0.00
C VAL A 829 -20.53 -21.49 1.49
N ILE A 830 -20.58 -20.31 2.10
CA ILE A 830 -21.09 -20.07 3.44
C ILE A 830 -22.37 -19.24 3.34
N MET A 831 -23.46 -19.78 3.88
CA MET A 831 -24.75 -19.09 4.02
C MET A 831 -25.13 -19.04 5.50
N ASP A 832 -25.20 -17.84 6.10
CA ASP A 832 -25.57 -17.65 7.50
C ASP A 832 -26.89 -16.87 7.63
N GLU A 833 -27.92 -17.51 8.20
CA GLU A 833 -29.22 -16.92 8.55
C GLU A 833 -29.99 -16.27 7.38
N VAL A 834 -29.90 -16.85 6.17
CA VAL A 834 -30.66 -16.35 4.99
C VAL A 834 -32.18 -16.41 5.25
N GLY A 835 -32.87 -15.32 4.90
CA GLY A 835 -34.31 -15.13 5.04
C GLY A 835 -34.75 -14.45 6.35
N ARG A 836 -33.81 -13.93 7.16
CA ARG A 836 -34.14 -13.39 8.50
C ARG A 836 -34.84 -12.03 8.48
N GLY A 837 -34.65 -11.22 7.44
CA GLY A 837 -35.19 -9.86 7.34
C GLY A 837 -36.68 -9.75 6.96
N THR A 838 -37.40 -10.87 6.84
CA THR A 838 -38.80 -10.93 6.35
C THR A 838 -39.69 -11.80 7.26
N THR A 839 -40.93 -12.06 6.85
CA THR A 839 -41.83 -12.99 7.55
C THR A 839 -41.22 -14.39 7.63
N PRO A 840 -41.45 -15.17 8.70
CA PRO A 840 -40.89 -16.52 8.81
C PRO A 840 -41.26 -17.42 7.63
N GLU A 841 -42.49 -17.31 7.11
CA GLU A 841 -42.97 -18.10 5.98
C GLU A 841 -42.21 -17.77 4.69
N ASP A 842 -42.03 -16.48 4.38
CA ASP A 842 -41.25 -16.05 3.21
C ASP A 842 -39.76 -16.42 3.38
N GLY A 843 -39.22 -16.27 4.58
CA GLY A 843 -37.83 -16.62 4.90
C GLY A 843 -37.56 -18.11 4.72
N ILE A 844 -38.48 -18.98 5.14
CA ILE A 844 -38.43 -20.43 4.90
C ILE A 844 -38.47 -20.72 3.40
N ALA A 845 -39.39 -20.10 2.65
CA ALA A 845 -39.52 -20.33 1.22
C ALA A 845 -38.24 -19.94 0.46
N VAL A 846 -37.67 -18.77 0.75
CA VAL A 846 -36.41 -18.30 0.17
C VAL A 846 -35.25 -19.21 0.56
N GLY A 847 -35.13 -19.57 1.85
CA GLY A 847 -34.08 -20.46 2.33
C GLY A 847 -34.13 -21.84 1.66
N TYR A 848 -35.33 -22.41 1.48
CA TYR A 848 -35.52 -23.67 0.75
C TYR A 848 -35.13 -23.55 -0.71
N ALA A 849 -35.54 -22.47 -1.39
CA ALA A 849 -35.17 -22.23 -2.79
C ALA A 849 -33.65 -22.12 -2.97
N CYS A 850 -32.95 -21.44 -2.06
CA CYS A 850 -31.49 -21.36 -2.06
C CYS A 850 -30.83 -22.72 -1.88
N LEU A 851 -31.28 -23.51 -0.88
CA LEU A 851 -30.78 -24.86 -0.65
C LEU A 851 -31.02 -25.78 -1.84
N HIS A 852 -32.20 -25.72 -2.45
CA HIS A 852 -32.56 -26.50 -3.63
C HIS A 852 -31.63 -26.17 -4.80
N HIS A 853 -31.38 -24.88 -5.06
CA HIS A 853 -30.50 -24.44 -6.14
C HIS A 853 -29.04 -24.85 -5.91
N LEU A 854 -28.52 -24.67 -4.69
CA LEU A 854 -27.17 -25.12 -4.31
C LEU A 854 -27.01 -26.63 -4.43
N TYR A 855 -28.06 -27.40 -4.10
CA TYR A 855 -28.02 -28.86 -4.12
C TYR A 855 -28.12 -29.45 -5.53
N HIS A 856 -29.04 -28.96 -6.36
CA HIS A 856 -29.34 -29.54 -7.68
C HIS A 856 -28.53 -28.90 -8.81
N GLU A 857 -28.36 -27.57 -8.80
CA GLU A 857 -27.77 -26.80 -9.89
C GLU A 857 -26.27 -26.56 -9.66
N ASN A 858 -25.87 -25.85 -8.60
CA ASN A 858 -24.44 -25.51 -8.38
C ASN A 858 -23.62 -26.73 -7.95
N GLN A 859 -24.20 -27.62 -7.13
CA GLN A 859 -23.55 -28.82 -6.59
C GLN A 859 -22.23 -28.53 -5.85
N CYS A 860 -22.15 -27.36 -5.22
CA CYS A 860 -20.95 -26.88 -4.52
C CYS A 860 -20.88 -27.36 -3.07
N ARG A 861 -19.70 -27.20 -2.46
CA ARG A 861 -19.50 -27.44 -1.02
C ARG A 861 -20.15 -26.30 -0.24
N THR A 862 -21.16 -26.61 0.58
CA THR A 862 -21.94 -25.58 1.27
C THR A 862 -22.04 -25.83 2.77
N LEU A 863 -21.75 -24.80 3.57
CA LEU A 863 -22.17 -24.72 4.96
C LEU A 863 -23.33 -23.73 5.07
N PHE A 864 -24.51 -24.24 5.42
CA PHE A 864 -25.75 -23.47 5.49
C PHE A 864 -26.28 -23.42 6.92
N ALA A 865 -26.13 -22.29 7.61
CA ALA A 865 -26.68 -22.10 8.95
C ALA A 865 -28.06 -21.44 8.90
N THR A 866 -29.01 -21.97 9.67
CA THR A 866 -30.38 -21.47 9.72
C THR A 866 -31.03 -21.58 11.10
N HIS A 867 -32.00 -20.70 11.35
CA HIS A 867 -32.94 -20.79 12.47
C HIS A 867 -34.25 -21.48 12.10
N PHE A 868 -34.47 -21.71 10.81
CA PHE A 868 -35.70 -22.28 10.30
C PHE A 868 -35.65 -23.80 10.36
N HIS A 869 -36.14 -24.36 11.47
CA HIS A 869 -36.23 -25.81 11.65
C HIS A 869 -37.08 -26.50 10.57
N ALA A 870 -38.05 -25.81 9.98
CA ALA A 870 -38.87 -26.31 8.88
C ALA A 870 -38.02 -26.74 7.67
N LEU A 871 -36.88 -26.08 7.41
CA LEU A 871 -35.98 -26.46 6.31
C LEU A 871 -35.45 -27.87 6.49
N THR A 872 -35.10 -28.26 7.73
CA THR A 872 -34.62 -29.63 8.02
C THR A 872 -35.68 -30.70 7.72
N ASP A 873 -36.96 -30.35 7.81
CA ASP A 873 -38.07 -31.27 7.51
C ASP A 873 -38.37 -31.30 6.01
N MET A 874 -38.20 -30.18 5.31
CA MET A 874 -38.44 -30.06 3.87
C MET A 874 -37.33 -30.68 3.01
N THR A 875 -36.09 -30.74 3.51
CA THR A 875 -34.94 -31.26 2.76
C THR A 875 -34.56 -32.70 3.14
N ARG A 876 -35.48 -33.48 3.73
CA ARG A 876 -35.18 -34.87 4.15
C ARG A 876 -34.83 -35.80 2.98
N ASP A 877 -35.34 -35.50 1.80
CA ASP A 877 -35.12 -36.29 0.59
C ASP A 877 -33.77 -35.98 -0.09
N PHE A 878 -32.99 -35.02 0.44
CA PHE A 878 -31.69 -34.64 -0.11
C PHE A 878 -30.60 -35.55 0.44
N GLU A 879 -30.31 -36.65 -0.26
CA GLU A 879 -29.37 -37.70 0.18
C GLU A 879 -27.96 -37.18 0.56
N LYS A 880 -27.46 -36.15 -0.15
CA LYS A 880 -26.14 -35.55 0.09
C LYS A 880 -26.15 -34.33 1.01
N LEU A 881 -27.23 -34.14 1.77
CA LEU A 881 -27.36 -33.07 2.77
C LEU A 881 -27.32 -33.66 4.18
N GLY A 882 -26.33 -33.25 4.97
CA GLY A 882 -26.20 -33.59 6.37
C GLY A 882 -26.82 -32.53 7.28
N CYS A 883 -27.55 -32.93 8.32
CA CYS A 883 -28.05 -32.01 9.34
C CYS A 883 -27.16 -32.05 10.59
N TYR A 884 -26.70 -30.88 11.04
CA TYR A 884 -25.82 -30.74 12.21
C TYR A 884 -26.36 -29.67 13.17
N CYS A 885 -26.01 -29.79 14.45
CA CYS A 885 -26.42 -28.81 15.44
C CYS A 885 -25.39 -28.62 16.57
N ASN A 886 -25.46 -27.44 17.20
CA ASN A 886 -24.78 -27.20 18.47
C ASN A 886 -25.73 -27.42 19.64
N ASP A 887 -25.23 -28.06 20.69
CA ASP A 887 -25.97 -28.28 21.92
C ASP A 887 -25.55 -27.30 23.03
N VAL A 888 -26.41 -27.19 24.04
CA VAL A 888 -26.17 -26.41 25.26
C VAL A 888 -26.00 -27.39 26.42
N ALA A 889 -24.87 -27.33 27.13
CA ALA A 889 -24.67 -28.13 28.33
C ALA A 889 -25.26 -27.40 29.54
N GLU A 890 -25.97 -28.14 30.40
CA GLU A 890 -26.48 -27.64 31.67
C GLU A 890 -25.52 -28.05 32.80
N GLU A 891 -25.07 -27.09 33.59
CA GLU A 891 -24.29 -27.32 34.80
C GLU A 891 -25.22 -27.59 35.99
N GLU A 892 -24.74 -28.30 37.01
CA GLU A 892 -25.53 -28.73 38.18
C GLU A 892 -26.17 -27.56 38.95
N ASP A 893 -25.61 -26.35 38.82
CA ASP A 893 -26.11 -25.10 39.44
C ASP A 893 -27.24 -24.41 38.64
N GLY A 894 -27.72 -25.00 37.55
CA GLY A 894 -28.74 -24.40 36.67
C GLY A 894 -28.22 -23.30 35.74
N LYS A 895 -26.90 -23.07 35.72
CA LYS A 895 -26.21 -22.31 34.67
C LYS A 895 -26.04 -23.19 33.44
N PHE A 896 -25.99 -22.58 32.25
CA PHE A 896 -25.75 -23.30 31.02
C PHE A 896 -24.51 -22.76 30.31
N SER A 897 -23.75 -23.64 29.68
CA SER A 897 -22.57 -23.31 28.87
C SER A 897 -22.77 -23.82 27.45
N TYR A 898 -22.27 -23.06 26.47
CA TYR A 898 -22.28 -23.50 25.08
C TYR A 898 -21.15 -24.51 24.88
N VAL A 899 -21.47 -25.69 24.36
CA VAL A 899 -20.48 -26.76 24.13
C VAL A 899 -19.50 -26.38 23.01
N HIS A 900 -19.92 -25.46 22.12
CA HIS A 900 -19.14 -25.00 20.95
C HIS A 900 -18.62 -26.15 20.06
N ARG A 901 -19.27 -27.31 20.11
CA ARG A 901 -18.97 -28.49 19.30
C ARG A 901 -20.19 -28.92 18.50
N LEU A 902 -20.02 -29.05 17.19
CA LEU A 902 -21.04 -29.56 16.28
C LEU A 902 -21.24 -31.06 16.45
N ARG A 903 -22.49 -31.50 16.39
CA ARG A 903 -22.87 -32.91 16.32
C ARG A 903 -23.88 -33.14 15.21
N LYS A 904 -23.91 -34.36 14.65
CA LYS A 904 -24.95 -34.76 13.70
C LYS A 904 -26.31 -34.78 14.37
N GLY A 905 -27.32 -34.17 13.74
CA GLY A 905 -28.68 -34.04 14.24
C GLY A 905 -29.26 -32.63 14.11
N VAL A 906 -30.50 -32.47 14.58
CA VAL A 906 -31.21 -31.18 14.57
C VAL A 906 -31.56 -30.81 16.00
N ASN A 907 -31.15 -29.62 16.44
CA ASN A 907 -31.59 -29.10 17.74
C ASN A 907 -32.96 -28.44 17.56
N ARG A 908 -34.03 -29.05 18.12
CA ARG A 908 -35.40 -28.50 18.07
C ARG A 908 -35.80 -27.73 19.34
N GLN A 909 -34.92 -27.65 20.33
CA GLN A 909 -35.21 -26.98 21.59
C GLN A 909 -34.83 -25.50 21.48
N SER A 910 -35.83 -24.61 21.57
CA SER A 910 -35.57 -23.18 21.63
C SER A 910 -35.06 -22.81 23.03
N HIS A 911 -33.79 -22.42 23.11
CA HIS A 911 -33.16 -21.92 24.35
C HIS A 911 -33.33 -20.41 24.53
N ALA A 912 -34.12 -19.72 23.68
CA ALA A 912 -34.26 -18.26 23.70
C ALA A 912 -34.72 -17.71 25.06
N LEU A 913 -35.65 -18.38 25.74
CA LEU A 913 -36.11 -18.00 27.08
C LEU A 913 -35.03 -18.18 28.16
N LYS A 914 -34.13 -19.16 27.98
CA LYS A 914 -32.99 -19.39 28.88
C LYS A 914 -31.94 -18.29 28.69
N VAL A 915 -31.65 -17.92 27.44
CA VAL A 915 -30.76 -16.79 27.10
C VAL A 915 -31.32 -15.47 27.63
N ALA A 916 -32.64 -15.24 27.52
CA ALA A 916 -33.32 -14.07 28.08
C ALA A 916 -33.09 -13.95 29.60
N ARG A 917 -33.18 -15.05 30.34
CA ARG A 917 -32.91 -15.09 31.78
C ARG A 917 -31.46 -14.72 32.11
N VAL A 918 -30.48 -15.25 31.37
CA VAL A 918 -29.05 -14.91 31.55
C VAL A 918 -28.73 -13.47 31.16
N ALA A 919 -29.42 -12.92 30.17
CA ALA A 919 -29.32 -11.50 29.80
C ALA A 919 -29.92 -10.55 30.86
N GLY A 920 -30.53 -11.09 31.93
CA GLY A 920 -31.09 -10.32 33.03
C GLY A 920 -32.53 -9.86 32.81
N ILE A 921 -33.29 -10.48 31.88
CA ILE A 921 -34.72 -10.19 31.71
C ILE A 921 -35.47 -10.62 32.99
N PRO A 922 -36.34 -9.77 33.56
CA PRO A 922 -37.07 -10.10 34.79
C PRO A 922 -37.88 -11.40 34.66
N GLU A 923 -37.86 -12.27 35.69
CA GLU A 923 -38.53 -13.58 35.66
C GLU A 923 -40.01 -13.49 35.27
N LYS A 924 -40.73 -12.48 35.75
CA LYS A 924 -42.15 -12.26 35.38
C LYS A 924 -42.35 -12.11 33.86
N ALA A 925 -41.40 -11.50 33.16
CA ALA A 925 -41.46 -11.35 31.70
C ALA A 925 -41.09 -12.67 30.99
N VAL A 926 -40.12 -13.43 31.52
CA VAL A 926 -39.76 -14.76 31.03
C VAL A 926 -40.94 -15.74 31.19
N ASP A 927 -41.65 -15.70 32.32
CA ASP A 927 -42.84 -16.51 32.59
C ASP A 927 -43.97 -16.22 31.60
N VAL A 928 -44.23 -14.93 31.32
CA VAL A 928 -45.21 -14.52 30.30
C VAL A 928 -44.79 -15.00 28.93
N ALA A 929 -43.52 -14.85 28.57
CA ALA A 929 -43.00 -15.32 27.28
C ALA A 929 -43.09 -16.86 27.14
N ALA A 930 -42.87 -17.61 28.22
CA ALA A 930 -43.05 -19.07 28.26
C ALA A 930 -44.52 -19.47 28.00
N GLN A 931 -45.47 -18.81 28.65
CA GLN A 931 -46.91 -19.04 28.44
C GLN A 931 -47.35 -18.73 27.01
N VAL A 932 -46.84 -17.65 26.41
CA VAL A 932 -47.13 -17.29 25.02
C VAL A 932 -46.51 -18.30 24.05
N LEU A 933 -45.27 -18.74 24.30
CA LEU A 933 -44.60 -19.74 23.47
C LEU A 933 -45.37 -21.07 23.46
N GLU A 934 -45.94 -21.51 24.59
CA GLU A 934 -46.81 -22.69 24.63
C GLU A 934 -48.08 -22.52 23.79
N LYS A 935 -48.69 -21.33 23.79
CA LYS A 935 -49.86 -21.03 22.93
C LYS A 935 -49.53 -20.97 21.45
N LEU A 936 -48.30 -20.61 21.08
CA LEU A 936 -47.82 -20.51 19.70
C LEU A 936 -47.34 -21.84 19.11
N LYS A 937 -47.07 -22.86 19.92
CA LYS A 937 -46.72 -24.20 19.40
C LYS A 937 -47.92 -24.78 18.64
N PRO A 938 -47.78 -25.16 17.36
CA PRO A 938 -48.89 -25.72 16.61
C PRO A 938 -49.34 -27.04 17.23
N SER A 939 -50.65 -27.17 17.46
CA SER A 939 -51.29 -28.36 17.98
C SER A 939 -51.29 -29.49 16.93
N VAL A 940 -50.19 -30.23 16.82
CA VAL A 940 -50.06 -31.42 15.94
C VAL A 940 -50.69 -32.69 16.58
N ALA A 941 -51.65 -32.54 17.49
CA ALA A 941 -52.30 -33.65 18.18
C ALA A 941 -53.84 -33.57 18.11
N ARG A 942 -54.41 -33.58 16.89
CA ARG A 942 -55.83 -33.90 16.66
C ARG A 942 -56.05 -34.61 15.32
N LEU A 943 -55.48 -35.80 15.15
CA LEU A 943 -55.88 -36.72 14.06
C LEU A 943 -56.06 -38.19 14.49
N ASN A 944 -55.89 -38.54 15.78
CA ASN A 944 -56.04 -39.93 16.26
C ASN A 944 -57.16 -40.17 17.29
N HIS A 945 -58.21 -39.33 17.32
CA HIS A 945 -59.36 -39.58 18.21
C HIS A 945 -60.72 -39.24 17.56
N VAL A 946 -61.00 -39.85 16.40
CA VAL A 946 -62.39 -40.13 15.97
C VAL A 946 -62.37 -41.49 15.29
N GLY A 947 -62.47 -42.54 16.09
CA GLY A 947 -62.43 -43.92 15.60
C GLY A 947 -62.71 -44.91 16.71
N ASN A 948 -63.87 -44.79 17.37
CA ASN A 948 -64.61 -45.93 17.92
C ASN A 948 -65.96 -45.50 18.52
N THR A 949 -66.96 -46.37 18.34
CA THR A 949 -68.37 -46.30 18.77
C THR A 949 -69.23 -45.35 17.90
N VAL A 950 -70.17 -45.80 17.06
CA VAL A 950 -71.40 -46.50 17.42
C VAL A 950 -71.85 -47.43 16.28
N GLU A 951 -72.33 -48.59 16.67
CA GLU A 951 -72.89 -49.65 15.86
C GLU A 951 -74.43 -49.49 15.75
N GLN A 952 -75.01 -50.01 14.66
CA GLN A 952 -76.41 -50.41 14.44
C GLN A 952 -77.43 -49.34 14.00
N THR A 953 -77.88 -49.43 12.73
CA THR A 953 -79.24 -49.88 12.37
C THR A 953 -79.47 -49.96 10.84
N HIS A 954 -80.10 -51.08 10.42
CA HIS A 954 -80.98 -51.28 9.26
C HIS A 954 -80.46 -51.35 7.79
N THR A 955 -80.19 -52.59 7.36
CA THR A 955 -80.81 -53.37 6.25
C THR A 955 -81.17 -52.76 4.87
N SER A 956 -80.50 -53.32 3.84
CA SER A 956 -80.98 -53.78 2.50
C SER A 956 -80.97 -52.81 1.28
N PRO A 957 -80.91 -53.32 0.01
CA PRO A 957 -79.98 -54.32 -0.58
C PRO A 957 -79.51 -53.94 -2.03
N HIS A 958 -78.77 -54.85 -2.69
CA HIS A 958 -78.29 -54.87 -4.10
C HIS A 958 -77.03 -54.02 -4.40
N LEU A 959 -75.97 -54.50 -5.07
CA LEU A 959 -75.84 -55.55 -6.08
C LEU A 959 -74.43 -56.18 -6.01
N ALA A 960 -74.36 -57.49 -6.22
CA ALA A 960 -73.14 -58.28 -6.32
C ALA A 960 -72.64 -58.41 -7.77
N ALA A 961 -71.36 -58.81 -7.86
CA ALA A 961 -70.66 -59.42 -9.00
C ALA A 961 -70.14 -58.43 -10.07
N ILE A 962 -68.92 -58.58 -10.64
CA ILE A 962 -68.27 -59.80 -11.13
C ILE A 962 -66.74 -59.71 -11.02
N ARG A 963 -66.12 -60.86 -10.72
CA ARG A 963 -64.68 -61.19 -10.69
C ARG A 963 -64.03 -61.20 -12.09
N ALA A 964 -62.77 -60.77 -12.16
CA ALA A 964 -61.66 -61.52 -12.75
C ALA A 964 -60.37 -61.06 -12.07
#